data_AF-A0A3Q1BQY5-F1
#
_entry.id   AF-A0A3Q1BQY5-F1
#
_cell.length_a   1.000
_cell.length_b   1.000
_cell.length_c   1.000
_cell.angle_alpha   90.00
_cell.angle_beta   90.00
_cell.angle_gamma   90.00
#
_symmetry.space_group_name_H-M   'P 1'
#
loop_
_entity.id
_entity.type
_entity.pdbx_description
1 polymer ?
#
loop_
_entity_poly.entity_id
_entity_poly.type
_entity_poly.pdbx_seq_one_letter_code
_entity_poly.pdbx_strand_id
1 'polypeptide(L)'
;MRTRSRLLQTCSSLKMMAMVRTSLQKVVVFLHRLQRMAISSPRYQKLCKDIQAEIDAHNDIYKSVDGNKSKMVKALGSSEEAVFLQHRLDDMNQRWSDLKAKSANIRAHLEASAERWSRLLGLLEELWRWICMKDEELAKQMPIGGDVPTLLQQQNHCTVLRSELKEREHLVISTLDQARMFLADQPIEGPGEPRKNLQPKTDLTPEEKARGLARAIRKQTGEVMDRWERLKGHVGGWQSQVERALERLQELQSSMDQLDLRLTRAEEAKATWQPVGDLLIDSLQDHIDKTMAFREEVAPLRQDVRIVNELSAELTPLDIQLSSTASRQLDQLNMRWKLLQVAVEDRLKLLQEAHRDFGPSSQHFLSTSVQLPWQRAVSQNKVPYYINHQTQTTCWDHPKMTELYQSLADLNNVRFSAYRTAMKIRRLQKALCLDLLDLSVAQNTFEQHKLTNNNQLLTVPDVINCLTSIYDGLEQEHKDLVNVPLCVDMCLNWLLNVYDTGRSGKIRVLSMKIGLLSLSKGHLEEKYKYLFSQVASAGDTCDQRQLGLLLHEAIQIPRQLGEVAAFGGSNIEPSVRSCFQHVTNKVELEPRQFVDWMRLEPQSMVWLPVLHRVAAAETAKHQAKCNICKECPIVGFRYRSLKHFNYDVCQSCFFSGRTAKGHKLNYPMVEYCTPTTSGEDMRDFTKVLKNKFRSKKYFAKHPRLVTFKYVIETKLSQSPQLSHDDTHSRIEQYASRLAQMERSNGSLPTDSSSATGSMDDEHALILQYVQTLGGEGSPYSQPQSPAQILQAVEREERGELERIIARLEEEQRTLQREYEQLKEQHGQRGAPAASPWESEGLSAHPDEADLLAEAKLLRQHKGRLEARMHILEEHNKQLESQLHRLRQLLHQVT
;
A
#
# COMPACT_ATOMS: atom_id res chain seq x y z
N MET A 1 151.34 -7.00 -59.77
CA MET A 1 149.86 -6.96 -59.89
C MET A 1 149.13 -7.80 -58.80
N ARG A 2 149.50 -7.72 -57.51
CA ARG A 2 148.83 -8.51 -56.42
C ARG A 2 148.28 -7.69 -55.24
N THR A 3 148.28 -6.37 -55.34
CA THR A 3 147.85 -5.46 -54.25
C THR A 3 146.50 -4.76 -54.48
N ARG A 4 145.84 -4.93 -55.63
CA ARG A 4 144.51 -4.35 -55.89
C ARG A 4 143.31 -5.23 -55.48
N SER A 5 143.50 -6.54 -55.24
CA SER A 5 142.38 -7.46 -54.91
C SER A 5 142.05 -7.53 -53.40
N ARG A 6 143.00 -7.29 -52.50
CA ARG A 6 142.76 -7.34 -51.04
C ARG A 6 142.02 -6.11 -50.50
N LEU A 7 142.11 -4.97 -51.17
CA LEU A 7 141.36 -3.75 -50.81
C LEU A 7 139.88 -3.81 -51.26
N LEU A 8 139.54 -4.63 -52.26
CA LEU A 8 138.16 -4.85 -52.71
C LEU A 8 137.41 -5.85 -51.83
N GLN A 9 138.09 -6.86 -51.28
CA GLN A 9 137.50 -7.87 -50.38
C GLN A 9 137.31 -7.36 -48.94
N THR A 10 138.21 -6.51 -48.42
CA THR A 10 137.99 -5.85 -47.12
C THR A 10 136.90 -4.79 -47.20
N CYS A 11 136.78 -4.07 -48.32
CA CYS A 11 135.70 -3.12 -48.56
C CYS A 11 134.32 -3.80 -48.69
N SER A 12 134.24 -5.02 -49.28
CA SER A 12 132.98 -5.78 -49.35
C SER A 12 132.58 -6.38 -48.00
N SER A 13 133.54 -6.87 -47.21
CA SER A 13 133.29 -7.38 -45.84
C SER A 13 132.83 -6.25 -44.90
N LEU A 14 133.47 -5.09 -44.94
CA LEU A 14 133.08 -3.91 -44.14
C LEU A 14 131.72 -3.34 -44.56
N LYS A 15 131.38 -3.33 -45.87
CA LYS A 15 130.05 -2.95 -46.35
C LYS A 15 128.97 -3.95 -45.93
N MET A 16 129.28 -5.24 -45.92
CA MET A 16 128.35 -6.29 -45.49
C MET A 16 128.14 -6.26 -43.97
N MET A 17 129.21 -6.08 -43.18
CA MET A 17 129.12 -5.90 -41.72
C MET A 17 128.41 -4.60 -41.33
N ALA A 18 128.62 -3.51 -42.07
CA ALA A 18 127.88 -2.27 -41.87
C ALA A 18 126.38 -2.45 -42.20
N MET A 19 126.04 -3.13 -43.30
CA MET A 19 124.66 -3.45 -43.69
C MET A 19 123.98 -4.32 -42.63
N VAL A 20 124.63 -5.38 -42.15
CA VAL A 20 124.14 -6.28 -41.09
C VAL A 20 123.98 -5.52 -39.77
N ARG A 21 124.91 -4.65 -39.42
CA ARG A 21 124.84 -3.81 -38.21
C ARG A 21 123.67 -2.82 -38.28
N THR A 22 123.46 -2.15 -39.42
CA THR A 22 122.29 -1.27 -39.62
C THR A 22 120.96 -2.03 -39.64
N SER A 23 120.91 -3.22 -40.22
CA SER A 23 119.70 -4.06 -40.22
C SER A 23 119.36 -4.59 -38.82
N LEU A 24 120.35 -5.07 -38.06
CA LEU A 24 120.18 -5.45 -36.65
C LEU A 24 119.77 -4.27 -35.77
N GLN A 25 120.31 -3.07 -36.01
CA GLN A 25 119.97 -1.88 -35.23
C GLN A 25 118.56 -1.36 -35.52
N LYS A 26 118.08 -1.50 -36.77
CA LYS A 26 116.67 -1.24 -37.13
C LYS A 26 115.72 -2.24 -36.46
N VAL A 27 116.07 -3.53 -36.45
CA VAL A 27 115.27 -4.58 -35.78
C VAL A 27 115.26 -4.38 -34.25
N VAL A 28 116.38 -3.98 -33.63
CA VAL A 28 116.44 -3.72 -32.18
C VAL A 28 115.64 -2.49 -31.78
N VAL A 29 115.69 -1.40 -32.56
CA VAL A 29 114.87 -0.19 -32.31
C VAL A 29 113.38 -0.49 -32.49
N PHE A 30 113.03 -1.33 -33.47
CA PHE A 30 111.66 -1.82 -33.67
C PHE A 30 111.18 -2.66 -32.48
N LEU A 31 111.97 -3.63 -32.02
CA LEU A 31 111.67 -4.45 -30.83
C LEU A 31 111.52 -3.61 -29.55
N HIS A 32 112.35 -2.57 -29.38
CA HIS A 32 112.30 -1.68 -28.21
C HIS A 32 111.10 -0.72 -28.23
N ARG A 33 110.56 -0.41 -29.43
CA ARG A 33 109.34 0.39 -29.61
C ARG A 33 108.08 -0.43 -29.29
N LEU A 34 108.06 -1.71 -29.69
CA LEU A 34 106.98 -2.67 -29.40
C LEU A 34 106.84 -2.97 -27.91
N GLN A 35 107.95 -3.05 -27.17
CA GLN A 35 107.96 -3.36 -25.73
C GLN A 35 107.37 -2.24 -24.85
N ARG A 36 107.34 -0.98 -25.32
CA ARG A 36 106.80 0.17 -24.58
C ARG A 36 105.30 0.43 -24.80
N MET A 37 104.69 -0.20 -25.79
CA MET A 37 103.34 0.13 -26.25
C MET A 37 102.24 -0.73 -25.63
N ALA A 38 102.61 -1.64 -24.74
CA ALA A 38 101.67 -2.54 -24.11
C ALA A 38 101.11 -1.94 -22.81
N ILE A 39 99.81 -1.59 -22.77
CA ILE A 39 98.84 -1.85 -21.68
C ILE A 39 97.52 -1.04 -21.91
N SER A 40 96.40 -1.78 -21.87
CA SER A 40 94.96 -1.40 -21.72
C SER A 40 94.33 -0.27 -22.58
N SER A 41 93.96 -0.56 -23.84
CA SER A 41 92.98 0.25 -24.61
C SER A 41 92.56 -0.42 -25.93
N PRO A 42 91.33 -0.24 -26.47
CA PRO A 42 90.92 -0.68 -27.82
C PRO A 42 91.76 -0.11 -28.98
N ARG A 43 92.68 0.82 -28.69
CA ARG A 43 93.86 1.10 -29.54
C ARG A 43 94.61 -0.17 -29.94
N TYR A 44 94.57 -1.23 -29.12
CA TYR A 44 95.24 -2.51 -29.34
C TYR A 44 94.79 -3.27 -30.59
N GLN A 45 93.55 -3.13 -31.05
CA GLN A 45 93.06 -3.92 -32.20
C GLN A 45 93.54 -3.32 -33.53
N LYS A 46 93.51 -1.99 -33.62
CA LYS A 46 94.18 -1.25 -34.71
C LYS A 46 95.68 -1.45 -34.62
N LEU A 47 96.24 -1.37 -33.41
CA LEU A 47 97.65 -1.62 -33.16
C LEU A 47 98.06 -3.06 -33.48
N CYS A 48 97.22 -4.07 -33.30
CA CYS A 48 97.51 -5.46 -33.72
C CYS A 48 97.51 -5.61 -35.23
N LYS A 49 96.60 -4.91 -35.94
CA LYS A 49 96.63 -4.87 -37.41
C LYS A 49 97.88 -4.14 -37.93
N ASP A 50 98.25 -3.04 -37.28
CA ASP A 50 99.45 -2.27 -37.60
C ASP A 50 100.73 -3.07 -37.28
N ILE A 51 100.79 -3.73 -36.10
CA ILE A 51 101.88 -4.63 -35.69
C ILE A 51 101.97 -5.83 -36.65
N GLN A 52 100.84 -6.40 -37.07
CA GLN A 52 100.85 -7.51 -38.02
C GLN A 52 101.34 -7.06 -39.40
N ALA A 53 100.85 -5.93 -39.90
CA ALA A 53 101.33 -5.34 -41.15
C ALA A 53 102.83 -5.01 -41.10
N GLU A 54 103.32 -4.55 -39.94
CA GLU A 54 104.74 -4.22 -39.74
C GLU A 54 105.61 -5.48 -39.56
N ILE A 55 105.10 -6.53 -38.90
CA ILE A 55 105.72 -7.87 -38.88
C ILE A 55 105.80 -8.45 -40.29
N ASP A 56 104.74 -8.33 -41.09
CA ASP A 56 104.69 -8.84 -42.46
C ASP A 56 105.64 -8.06 -43.38
N ALA A 57 105.71 -6.74 -43.24
CA ALA A 57 106.66 -5.89 -43.98
C ALA A 57 108.14 -6.19 -43.66
N HIS A 58 108.46 -6.59 -42.43
CA HIS A 58 109.84 -6.93 -42.02
C HIS A 58 110.14 -8.44 -42.13
N ASN A 59 109.15 -9.27 -42.48
CA ASN A 59 109.29 -10.72 -42.58
C ASN A 59 110.30 -11.13 -43.67
N ASP A 60 110.33 -10.43 -44.79
CA ASP A 60 111.25 -10.72 -45.90
C ASP A 60 112.69 -10.34 -45.54
N ILE A 61 112.88 -9.24 -44.80
CA ILE A 61 114.19 -8.82 -44.27
C ILE A 61 114.71 -9.85 -43.28
N TYR A 62 113.86 -10.31 -42.35
CA TYR A 62 114.19 -11.38 -41.41
C TYR A 62 114.59 -12.67 -42.14
N LYS A 63 113.76 -13.16 -43.09
CA LYS A 63 114.06 -14.37 -43.88
C LYS A 63 115.36 -14.27 -44.66
N SER A 64 115.69 -13.09 -45.18
CA SER A 64 116.96 -12.83 -45.87
C SER A 64 118.17 -12.90 -44.92
N VAL A 65 118.04 -12.38 -43.69
CA VAL A 65 119.12 -12.42 -42.68
C VAL A 65 119.29 -13.84 -42.12
N ASP A 66 118.20 -14.54 -41.80
CA ASP A 66 118.22 -15.92 -41.31
C ASP A 66 118.68 -16.92 -42.38
N GLY A 67 118.22 -16.78 -43.63
CA GLY A 67 118.68 -17.61 -44.76
C GLY A 67 120.16 -17.44 -45.10
N ASN A 68 120.77 -16.31 -44.73
CA ASN A 68 122.20 -16.05 -44.88
C ASN A 68 123.03 -16.35 -43.61
N LYS A 69 122.39 -16.71 -42.49
CA LYS A 69 123.03 -17.03 -41.21
C LYS A 69 124.16 -18.05 -41.33
N SER A 70 123.88 -19.19 -41.97
CA SER A 70 124.88 -20.26 -42.18
C SER A 70 126.05 -19.80 -43.06
N LYS A 71 125.80 -18.94 -44.06
CA LYS A 71 126.85 -18.41 -44.95
C LYS A 71 127.73 -17.38 -44.24
N MET A 72 127.14 -16.50 -43.44
CA MET A 72 127.85 -15.45 -42.69
C MET A 72 128.71 -16.04 -41.56
N VAL A 73 128.20 -17.05 -40.86
CA VAL A 73 128.93 -17.73 -39.76
C VAL A 73 130.06 -18.59 -40.32
N LYS A 74 129.84 -19.31 -41.44
CA LYS A 74 130.90 -20.08 -42.13
C LYS A 74 132.02 -19.22 -42.70
N ALA A 75 131.72 -18.00 -43.16
CA ALA A 75 132.70 -17.07 -43.74
C ALA A 75 133.72 -16.52 -42.71
N LEU A 76 133.40 -16.60 -41.41
CA LEU A 76 134.25 -16.11 -40.31
C LEU A 76 135.09 -17.21 -39.64
N GLY A 77 134.95 -18.48 -40.05
CA GLY A 77 135.71 -19.61 -39.48
C GLY A 77 135.41 -19.85 -37.99
N SER A 78 136.30 -20.55 -37.26
CA SER A 78 136.18 -20.83 -35.82
C SER A 78 136.69 -19.68 -34.92
N SER A 79 136.31 -18.44 -35.24
CA SER A 79 136.67 -17.23 -34.48
C SER A 79 135.68 -16.95 -33.34
N GLU A 80 136.13 -16.38 -32.21
CA GLU A 80 135.24 -15.86 -31.15
C GLU A 80 134.19 -14.88 -31.70
N GLU A 81 134.53 -14.14 -32.77
CA GLU A 81 133.63 -13.22 -33.47
C GLU A 81 132.50 -13.97 -34.21
N ALA A 82 132.77 -15.19 -34.70
CA ALA A 82 131.77 -16.04 -35.35
C ALA A 82 130.77 -16.61 -34.33
N VAL A 83 131.26 -17.00 -33.14
CA VAL A 83 130.42 -17.44 -32.00
C VAL A 83 129.56 -16.29 -31.50
N PHE A 84 130.12 -15.08 -31.38
CA PHE A 84 129.38 -13.89 -30.98
C PHE A 84 128.31 -13.48 -32.01
N LEU A 85 128.62 -13.55 -33.31
CA LEU A 85 127.64 -13.29 -34.37
C LEU A 85 126.53 -14.35 -34.41
N GLN A 86 126.87 -15.62 -34.24
CA GLN A 86 125.92 -16.73 -34.12
C GLN A 86 124.97 -16.50 -32.94
N HIS A 87 125.50 -16.19 -31.75
CA HIS A 87 124.71 -15.87 -30.57
C HIS A 87 123.77 -14.68 -30.79
N ARG A 88 124.21 -13.62 -31.50
CA ARG A 88 123.35 -12.45 -31.81
C ARG A 88 122.26 -12.76 -32.84
N LEU A 89 122.53 -13.63 -33.81
CA LEU A 89 121.53 -14.08 -34.78
C LEU A 89 120.53 -15.05 -34.14
N ASP A 90 120.99 -15.92 -33.24
CA ASP A 90 120.13 -16.78 -32.42
C ASP A 90 119.24 -15.95 -31.47
N ASP A 91 119.80 -14.94 -30.79
CA ASP A 91 119.04 -13.99 -29.96
C ASP A 91 118.01 -13.19 -30.79
N MET A 92 118.37 -12.74 -31.99
CA MET A 92 117.44 -12.07 -32.91
C MET A 92 116.30 -13.01 -33.35
N ASN A 93 116.61 -14.26 -33.73
CA ASN A 93 115.62 -15.25 -34.12
C ASN A 93 114.68 -15.60 -32.96
N GLN A 94 115.22 -15.76 -31.76
CA GLN A 94 114.43 -15.99 -30.54
C GLN A 94 113.48 -14.81 -30.29
N ARG A 95 113.97 -13.57 -30.33
CA ARG A 95 113.14 -12.37 -30.15
C ARG A 95 112.08 -12.19 -31.23
N TRP A 96 112.38 -12.57 -32.47
CA TRP A 96 111.41 -12.53 -33.58
C TRP A 96 110.31 -13.60 -33.43
N SER A 97 110.68 -14.80 -33.00
CA SER A 97 109.74 -15.87 -32.63
C SER A 97 108.86 -15.46 -31.46
N ASP A 98 109.45 -14.92 -30.39
CA ASP A 98 108.75 -14.40 -29.21
C ASP A 98 107.78 -13.26 -29.58
N LEU A 99 108.18 -12.38 -30.51
CA LEU A 99 107.33 -11.30 -30.99
C LEU A 99 106.12 -11.85 -31.77
N LYS A 100 106.33 -12.80 -32.68
CA LYS A 100 105.24 -13.46 -33.41
C LYS A 100 104.30 -14.21 -32.47
N ALA A 101 104.85 -14.93 -31.48
CA ALA A 101 104.07 -15.65 -30.47
C ALA A 101 103.25 -14.70 -29.59
N LYS A 102 103.84 -13.60 -29.11
CA LYS A 102 103.12 -12.56 -28.33
C LYS A 102 102.02 -11.90 -29.16
N SER A 103 102.29 -11.55 -30.42
CA SER A 103 101.30 -10.97 -31.33
C SER A 103 100.13 -11.93 -31.58
N ALA A 104 100.41 -13.22 -31.84
CA ALA A 104 99.38 -14.25 -32.02
C ALA A 104 98.55 -14.49 -30.75
N ASN A 105 99.18 -14.51 -29.57
CA ASN A 105 98.49 -14.66 -28.29
C ASN A 105 97.57 -13.47 -27.98
N ILE A 106 98.03 -12.24 -28.24
CA ILE A 106 97.20 -11.02 -28.11
C ILE A 106 96.01 -11.09 -29.08
N ARG A 107 96.20 -11.56 -30.32
CA ARG A 107 95.11 -11.73 -31.30
C ARG A 107 94.09 -12.77 -30.85
N ALA A 108 94.55 -13.95 -30.42
CA ALA A 108 93.69 -15.02 -29.93
C ALA A 108 92.87 -14.58 -28.71
N HIS A 109 93.47 -13.81 -27.79
CA HIS A 109 92.75 -13.24 -26.65
C HIS A 109 91.69 -12.20 -27.08
N LEU A 110 92.00 -11.35 -28.06
CA LEU A 110 91.05 -10.36 -28.60
C LEU A 110 89.89 -11.04 -29.34
N GLU A 111 90.16 -12.08 -30.14
CA GLU A 111 89.13 -12.87 -30.84
C GLU A 111 88.23 -13.62 -29.84
N ALA A 112 88.82 -14.30 -28.84
CA ALA A 112 88.06 -14.98 -27.78
C ALA A 112 87.18 -14.01 -26.98
N SER A 113 87.67 -12.80 -26.70
CA SER A 113 86.87 -11.76 -26.04
C SER A 113 85.74 -11.23 -26.93
N ALA A 114 86.00 -10.96 -28.22
CA ALA A 114 84.96 -10.51 -29.16
C ALA A 114 83.85 -11.56 -29.34
N GLU A 115 84.20 -12.84 -29.41
CA GLU A 115 83.22 -13.94 -29.44
C GLU A 115 82.43 -14.05 -28.13
N ARG A 116 83.07 -13.82 -26.98
CA ARG A 116 82.40 -13.82 -25.68
C ARG A 116 81.34 -12.72 -25.58
N TRP A 117 81.65 -11.51 -26.07
CA TRP A 117 80.70 -10.37 -26.04
C TRP A 117 79.61 -10.49 -27.10
N SER A 118 79.92 -11.06 -28.27
CA SER A 118 78.92 -11.36 -29.29
C SER A 118 77.92 -12.42 -28.80
N ARG A 119 78.40 -13.43 -28.07
CA ARG A 119 77.55 -14.42 -27.38
C ARG A 119 76.67 -13.77 -26.30
N LEU A 120 77.24 -12.89 -25.47
CA LEU A 120 76.49 -12.17 -24.45
C LEU A 120 75.39 -11.26 -25.05
N LEU A 121 75.69 -10.55 -26.14
CA LEU A 121 74.70 -9.77 -26.89
C LEU A 121 73.59 -10.66 -27.45
N GLY A 122 73.95 -11.81 -28.03
CA GLY A 122 72.96 -12.78 -28.53
C GLY A 122 72.03 -13.29 -27.42
N LEU A 123 72.58 -13.59 -26.23
CA LEU A 123 71.79 -14.00 -25.07
C LEU A 123 70.88 -12.89 -24.54
N LEU A 124 71.37 -11.64 -24.47
CA LEU A 124 70.55 -10.48 -24.08
C LEU A 124 69.40 -10.26 -25.06
N GLU A 125 69.64 -10.40 -26.37
CA GLU A 125 68.57 -10.32 -27.38
C GLU A 125 67.56 -11.47 -27.28
N GLU A 126 68.03 -12.69 -27.03
CA GLU A 126 67.14 -13.85 -26.83
C GLU A 126 66.24 -13.65 -25.61
N LEU A 127 66.81 -13.24 -24.47
CA LEU A 127 66.07 -12.93 -23.26
C LEU A 127 65.08 -11.80 -23.50
N TRP A 128 65.50 -10.73 -24.19
CA TRP A 128 64.61 -9.63 -24.55
C TRP A 128 63.41 -10.11 -25.38
N ARG A 129 63.64 -10.89 -26.44
CA ARG A 129 62.58 -11.44 -27.29
C ARG A 129 61.65 -12.34 -26.49
N TRP A 130 62.20 -13.22 -25.66
CA TRP A 130 61.41 -14.12 -24.82
C TRP A 130 60.54 -13.35 -23.81
N ILE A 131 61.08 -12.34 -23.13
CA ILE A 131 60.31 -11.48 -22.21
C ILE A 131 59.17 -10.77 -22.95
N CYS A 132 59.44 -10.24 -24.16
CA CYS A 132 58.39 -9.62 -24.98
C CYS A 132 57.27 -10.61 -25.32
N MET A 133 57.62 -11.83 -25.75
CA MET A 133 56.61 -12.85 -26.05
C MET A 133 55.77 -13.21 -24.83
N LYS A 134 56.38 -13.32 -23.64
CA LYS A 134 55.65 -13.62 -22.40
C LYS A 134 54.76 -12.47 -21.93
N ASP A 135 55.18 -11.23 -22.12
CA ASP A 135 54.36 -10.04 -21.85
C ASP A 135 53.15 -9.99 -22.81
N GLU A 136 53.35 -10.34 -24.09
CA GLU A 136 52.26 -10.48 -25.07
C GLU A 136 51.32 -11.66 -24.77
N GLU A 137 51.84 -12.81 -24.33
CA GLU A 137 51.02 -13.95 -23.89
C GLU A 137 50.14 -13.58 -22.69
N LEU A 138 50.69 -12.85 -21.72
CA LEU A 138 49.93 -12.33 -20.58
C LEU A 138 48.86 -11.31 -21.01
N ALA A 139 49.20 -10.40 -21.92
CA ALA A 139 48.26 -9.42 -22.45
C ALA A 139 47.06 -10.07 -23.16
N LYS A 140 47.26 -11.22 -23.83
CA LYS A 140 46.18 -12.00 -24.45
C LYS A 140 45.22 -12.63 -23.43
N GLN A 141 45.60 -12.74 -22.16
CA GLN A 141 44.70 -13.24 -21.11
C GLN A 141 43.71 -12.19 -20.61
N MET A 142 43.87 -10.91 -21.00
CA MET A 142 42.96 -9.84 -20.61
C MET A 142 41.74 -9.82 -21.54
N PRO A 143 40.50 -9.58 -21.03
CA PRO A 143 40.13 -9.18 -19.67
C PRO A 143 39.91 -10.35 -18.68
N ILE A 144 39.66 -10.02 -17.41
CA ILE A 144 39.34 -11.00 -16.35
C ILE A 144 38.06 -11.77 -16.74
N GLY A 145 38.08 -13.10 -16.60
CA GLY A 145 36.95 -13.96 -16.93
C GLY A 145 35.69 -13.66 -16.10
N GLY A 146 34.53 -13.71 -16.75
CA GLY A 146 33.22 -13.44 -16.14
C GLY A 146 32.54 -14.65 -15.50
N ASP A 147 33.19 -15.81 -15.48
CA ASP A 147 32.70 -17.04 -14.86
C ASP A 147 33.85 -17.85 -14.20
N VAL A 148 33.45 -18.75 -13.29
CA VAL A 148 34.39 -19.58 -12.52
C VAL A 148 35.26 -20.48 -13.42
N PRO A 149 34.74 -21.17 -14.46
CA PRO A 149 35.56 -22.00 -15.34
C PRO A 149 36.66 -21.20 -16.07
N THR A 150 36.33 -20.03 -16.61
CA THR A 150 37.30 -19.17 -17.32
C THR A 150 38.36 -18.65 -16.36
N LEU A 151 37.98 -18.28 -15.13
CA LEU A 151 38.93 -17.84 -14.11
C LEU A 151 39.85 -18.96 -13.62
N LEU A 152 39.35 -20.18 -13.47
CA LEU A 152 40.19 -21.35 -13.16
C LEU A 152 41.21 -21.60 -14.28
N GLN A 153 40.81 -21.41 -15.54
CA GLN A 153 41.75 -21.48 -16.67
C GLN A 153 42.81 -20.37 -16.63
N GLN A 154 42.41 -19.12 -16.35
CA GLN A 154 43.33 -17.99 -16.20
C GLN A 154 44.27 -18.16 -15.00
N GLN A 155 43.79 -18.70 -13.88
CA GLN A 155 44.59 -19.02 -12.71
C GLN A 155 45.63 -20.09 -13.03
N ASN A 156 45.23 -21.16 -13.73
CA ASN A 156 46.14 -22.21 -14.19
C ASN A 156 47.21 -21.66 -15.16
N HIS A 157 46.84 -20.73 -16.03
CA HIS A 157 47.82 -20.06 -16.89
C HIS A 157 48.83 -19.24 -16.07
N CYS A 158 48.37 -18.50 -15.05
CA CYS A 158 49.25 -17.72 -14.16
C CYS A 158 50.22 -18.60 -13.38
N THR A 159 49.78 -19.77 -12.89
CA THR A 159 50.63 -20.70 -12.14
C THR A 159 51.73 -21.28 -13.04
N VAL A 160 51.40 -21.66 -14.27
CA VAL A 160 52.37 -22.14 -15.28
C VAL A 160 53.37 -21.06 -15.66
N LEU A 161 52.90 -19.84 -15.96
CA LEU A 161 53.77 -18.72 -16.31
C LEU A 161 54.74 -18.35 -15.17
N ARG A 162 54.28 -18.44 -13.92
CA ARG A 162 55.13 -18.27 -12.74
C ARG A 162 56.22 -19.34 -12.62
N SER A 163 55.92 -20.60 -12.92
CA SER A 163 56.96 -21.64 -12.92
C SER A 163 58.02 -21.39 -13.99
N GLU A 164 57.60 -21.00 -15.20
CA GLU A 164 58.53 -20.68 -16.30
C GLU A 164 59.45 -19.49 -15.95
N LEU A 165 58.89 -18.46 -15.30
CA LEU A 165 59.68 -17.31 -14.81
C LEU A 165 60.72 -17.74 -13.78
N LYS A 166 60.35 -18.58 -12.80
CA LYS A 166 61.29 -19.09 -11.79
C LYS A 166 62.42 -19.91 -12.40
N GLU A 167 62.11 -20.76 -13.39
CA GLU A 167 63.13 -21.55 -14.08
C GLU A 167 64.12 -20.68 -14.85
N ARG A 168 63.65 -19.60 -15.50
CA ARG A 168 64.49 -18.69 -16.28
C ARG A 168 65.18 -17.60 -15.46
N GLU A 169 64.76 -17.38 -14.21
CA GLU A 169 65.28 -16.31 -13.34
C GLU A 169 66.80 -16.38 -13.18
N HIS A 170 67.34 -17.57 -12.92
CA HIS A 170 68.79 -17.74 -12.77
C HIS A 170 69.56 -17.36 -14.05
N LEU A 171 69.02 -17.71 -15.22
CA LEU A 171 69.64 -17.37 -16.51
C LEU A 171 69.63 -15.85 -16.75
N VAL A 172 68.53 -15.17 -16.42
CA VAL A 172 68.41 -13.71 -16.53
C VAL A 172 69.43 -13.03 -15.60
N ILE A 173 69.46 -13.40 -14.32
CA ILE A 173 70.38 -12.81 -13.34
C ILE A 173 71.84 -13.03 -13.75
N SER A 174 72.20 -14.28 -14.09
CA SER A 174 73.56 -14.61 -14.52
C SER A 174 73.99 -13.84 -15.78
N THR A 175 73.09 -13.66 -16.75
CA THR A 175 73.39 -12.91 -17.98
C THR A 175 73.55 -11.41 -17.70
N LEU A 176 72.72 -10.84 -16.83
CA LEU A 176 72.84 -9.46 -16.37
C LEU A 176 74.13 -9.22 -15.59
N ASP A 177 74.54 -10.16 -14.73
CA ASP A 177 75.79 -10.07 -13.97
C ASP A 177 77.02 -10.18 -14.88
N GLN A 178 76.99 -11.07 -15.87
CA GLN A 178 78.04 -11.15 -16.90
C GLN A 178 78.15 -9.84 -17.70
N ALA A 179 77.03 -9.19 -18.00
CA ALA A 179 77.01 -7.88 -18.66
C ALA A 179 77.50 -6.75 -17.74
N ARG A 180 77.14 -6.76 -16.45
CA ARG A 180 77.66 -5.82 -15.45
C ARG A 180 79.17 -5.93 -15.30
N MET A 181 79.71 -7.15 -15.21
CA MET A 181 81.15 -7.38 -15.11
C MET A 181 81.89 -6.89 -16.36
N PHE A 182 81.34 -7.15 -17.54
CA PHE A 182 81.88 -6.58 -18.78
C PHE A 182 81.88 -5.04 -18.80
N LEU A 183 80.80 -4.41 -18.34
CA LEU A 183 80.68 -2.95 -18.31
C LEU A 183 81.59 -2.29 -17.26
N ALA A 184 81.90 -2.99 -16.16
CA ALA A 184 82.84 -2.54 -15.13
C ALA A 184 84.29 -2.50 -15.63
N ASP A 185 84.65 -3.40 -16.56
CA ASP A 185 85.97 -3.47 -17.20
C ASP A 185 86.18 -2.41 -18.31
N GLN A 186 85.17 -1.58 -18.62
CA GLN A 186 85.27 -0.51 -19.61
C GLN A 186 85.72 0.83 -18.98
N PRO A 187 86.55 1.65 -19.66
CA PRO A 187 86.96 2.95 -19.13
C PRO A 187 85.75 3.87 -18.92
N ILE A 188 85.68 4.50 -17.74
CA ILE A 188 84.61 5.41 -17.33
C ILE A 188 84.56 6.62 -18.28
N GLU A 189 83.41 6.86 -18.92
CA GLU A 189 83.15 8.07 -19.71
C GLU A 189 83.07 9.29 -18.78
N GLY A 190 84.03 10.22 -18.89
CA GLY A 190 83.83 11.61 -18.45
C GLY A 190 82.86 12.33 -19.42
N PRO A 191 82.12 13.35 -18.97
CA PRO A 191 81.11 14.04 -19.78
C PRO A 191 81.78 14.68 -21.02
N GLY A 192 81.49 14.14 -22.20
CA GLY A 192 82.04 14.62 -23.46
C GLY A 192 81.29 15.85 -23.99
N GLU A 193 82.04 16.93 -24.27
CA GLU A 193 81.53 18.12 -24.95
C GLU A 193 80.92 17.81 -26.33
N PRO A 194 79.88 18.55 -26.76
CA PRO A 194 79.16 18.30 -28.00
C PRO A 194 79.98 18.77 -29.21
N ARG A 195 80.63 17.85 -29.92
CA ARG A 195 81.20 18.14 -31.25
C ARG A 195 80.10 18.13 -32.31
N LYS A 196 79.67 19.32 -32.72
CA LYS A 196 79.02 19.58 -34.01
C LYS A 196 80.03 19.29 -35.12
N ASN A 197 79.76 18.27 -35.94
CA ASN A 197 79.98 18.25 -37.39
C ASN A 197 79.55 16.90 -37.96
N LEU A 198 78.43 16.92 -38.69
CA LEU A 198 77.91 15.82 -39.48
C LEU A 198 78.74 15.68 -40.77
N GLN A 199 79.58 14.65 -40.84
CA GLN A 199 79.87 13.95 -42.09
C GLN A 199 79.89 12.44 -41.80
N PRO A 200 79.21 11.61 -42.62
CA PRO A 200 79.22 10.16 -42.44
C PRO A 200 80.58 9.61 -42.89
N LYS A 201 81.45 9.29 -41.94
CA LYS A 201 82.62 8.45 -42.21
C LYS A 201 82.15 7.01 -42.33
N THR A 202 82.26 6.44 -43.54
CA THR A 202 81.85 5.07 -43.88
C THR A 202 82.70 3.99 -43.20
N ASP A 203 83.85 4.35 -42.61
CA ASP A 203 84.65 3.46 -41.77
C ASP A 203 84.76 4.00 -40.34
N LEU A 204 83.83 3.57 -39.48
CA LEU A 204 83.94 3.75 -38.03
C LEU A 204 85.27 3.17 -37.56
N THR A 205 86.01 3.97 -36.78
CA THR A 205 87.24 3.50 -36.16
C THR A 205 86.93 2.31 -35.23
N PRO A 206 87.86 1.36 -35.06
CA PRO A 206 87.68 0.22 -34.13
C PRO A 206 87.30 0.67 -32.70
N GLU A 207 87.73 1.87 -32.31
CA GLU A 207 87.38 2.52 -31.05
C GLU A 207 85.90 2.97 -31.01
N GLU A 208 85.36 3.53 -32.09
CA GLU A 208 83.93 3.85 -32.23
C GLU A 208 83.04 2.61 -32.31
N LYS A 209 83.53 1.52 -32.93
CA LYS A 209 82.83 0.21 -32.99
C LYS A 209 82.77 -0.47 -31.61
N ALA A 210 83.88 -0.49 -30.87
CA ALA A 210 83.92 -1.05 -29.50
C ALA A 210 83.07 -0.23 -28.52
N ARG A 211 83.13 1.11 -28.60
CA ARG A 211 82.24 1.99 -27.82
C ARG A 211 80.77 1.81 -28.23
N GLY A 212 80.50 1.56 -29.51
CA GLY A 212 79.17 1.21 -30.02
C GLY A 212 78.62 -0.09 -29.41
N LEU A 213 79.45 -1.14 -29.35
CA LEU A 213 79.10 -2.43 -28.72
C LEU A 213 78.89 -2.30 -27.21
N ALA A 214 79.74 -1.56 -26.50
CA ALA A 214 79.56 -1.33 -25.06
C ALA A 214 78.29 -0.52 -24.76
N ARG A 215 77.96 0.48 -25.60
CA ARG A 215 76.68 1.20 -25.52
C ARG A 215 75.49 0.30 -25.83
N ALA A 216 75.61 -0.59 -26.82
CA ALA A 216 74.56 -1.55 -27.18
C ALA A 216 74.30 -2.56 -26.06
N ILE A 217 75.35 -3.13 -25.46
CA ILE A 217 75.25 -4.01 -24.29
C ILE A 217 74.61 -3.25 -23.13
N ARG A 218 75.09 -2.05 -22.79
CA ARG A 218 74.53 -1.23 -21.70
C ARG A 218 73.03 -0.94 -21.91
N LYS A 219 72.65 -0.57 -23.14
CA LYS A 219 71.25 -0.33 -23.50
C LYS A 219 70.41 -1.60 -23.37
N GLN A 220 70.84 -2.72 -23.96
CA GLN A 220 70.08 -3.97 -23.88
C GLN A 220 70.03 -4.57 -22.48
N THR A 221 71.10 -4.47 -21.69
CA THR A 221 71.10 -4.88 -20.27
C THR A 221 70.08 -4.07 -19.47
N GLY A 222 70.00 -2.75 -19.68
CA GLY A 222 68.96 -1.91 -19.08
C GLY A 222 67.55 -2.33 -19.52
N GLU A 223 67.33 -2.51 -20.83
CA GLU A 223 66.03 -2.91 -21.37
C GLU A 223 65.56 -4.28 -20.87
N VAL A 224 66.46 -5.28 -20.82
CA VAL A 224 66.14 -6.62 -20.30
C VAL A 224 65.82 -6.55 -18.81
N MET A 225 66.59 -5.78 -18.03
CA MET A 225 66.35 -5.61 -16.58
C MET A 225 64.99 -4.94 -16.32
N ASP A 226 64.72 -3.81 -16.97
CA ASP A 226 63.47 -3.06 -16.80
C ASP A 226 62.25 -3.90 -17.23
N ARG A 227 62.34 -4.61 -18.36
CA ARG A 227 61.25 -5.48 -18.85
C ARG A 227 61.07 -6.71 -17.98
N TRP A 228 62.13 -7.30 -17.45
CA TRP A 228 62.06 -8.45 -16.54
C TRP A 228 61.35 -8.08 -15.24
N GLU A 229 61.72 -6.96 -14.61
CA GLU A 229 61.05 -6.48 -13.40
C GLU A 229 59.60 -6.10 -13.67
N ARG A 230 59.32 -5.45 -14.81
CA ARG A 230 57.94 -5.15 -15.24
C ARG A 230 57.11 -6.41 -15.41
N LEU A 231 57.62 -7.42 -16.12
CA LEU A 231 56.91 -8.68 -16.35
C LEU A 231 56.63 -9.40 -15.03
N LYS A 232 57.60 -9.50 -14.11
CA LYS A 232 57.39 -10.07 -12.77
C LYS A 232 56.31 -9.32 -12.00
N GLY A 233 56.33 -7.99 -12.04
CA GLY A 233 55.31 -7.13 -11.42
C GLY A 233 53.92 -7.33 -12.03
N HIS A 234 53.82 -7.35 -13.36
CA HIS A 234 52.57 -7.60 -14.10
C HIS A 234 51.98 -8.97 -13.78
N VAL A 235 52.78 -10.05 -13.82
CA VAL A 235 52.31 -11.40 -13.50
C VAL A 235 51.86 -11.51 -12.04
N GLY A 236 52.58 -10.89 -11.11
CA GLY A 236 52.18 -10.86 -9.70
C GLY A 236 50.86 -10.10 -9.47
N GLY A 237 50.73 -8.91 -10.05
CA GLY A 237 49.51 -8.11 -9.97
C GLY A 237 48.31 -8.79 -10.62
N TRP A 238 48.50 -9.36 -11.81
CA TRP A 238 47.46 -10.10 -12.53
C TRP A 238 47.00 -11.32 -11.76
N GLN A 239 47.91 -12.11 -11.18
CA GLN A 239 47.52 -13.25 -10.35
C GLN A 239 46.66 -12.85 -9.15
N SER A 240 47.07 -11.81 -8.41
CA SER A 240 46.27 -11.33 -7.27
C SER A 240 44.89 -10.82 -7.70
N GLN A 241 44.77 -10.24 -8.90
CA GLN A 241 43.47 -9.85 -9.46
C GLN A 241 42.62 -11.08 -9.81
N VAL A 242 43.18 -12.09 -10.48
CA VAL A 242 42.49 -13.33 -10.85
C VAL A 242 42.05 -14.12 -9.61
N GLU A 243 42.90 -14.24 -8.58
CA GLU A 243 42.55 -14.92 -7.31
C GLU A 243 41.42 -14.21 -6.57
N ARG A 244 41.47 -12.87 -6.47
CA ARG A 244 40.41 -12.07 -5.85
C ARG A 244 39.09 -12.17 -6.63
N ALA A 245 39.17 -12.14 -7.96
CA ALA A 245 38.01 -12.31 -8.83
C ALA A 245 37.37 -13.69 -8.66
N LEU A 246 38.19 -14.74 -8.59
CA LEU A 246 37.75 -16.12 -8.42
C LEU A 246 37.04 -16.32 -7.08
N GLU A 247 37.58 -15.81 -5.98
CA GLU A 247 36.96 -15.89 -4.65
C GLU A 247 35.56 -15.26 -4.65
N ARG A 248 35.43 -14.03 -5.18
CA ARG A 248 34.15 -13.29 -5.22
C ARG A 248 33.12 -13.97 -6.12
N LEU A 249 33.54 -14.48 -7.28
CA LEU A 249 32.63 -15.20 -8.19
C LEU A 249 32.20 -16.57 -7.64
N GLN A 250 33.05 -17.26 -6.89
CA GLN A 250 32.68 -18.50 -6.19
C GLN A 250 31.66 -18.23 -5.08
N GLU A 251 31.84 -17.14 -4.31
CA GLU A 251 30.90 -16.72 -3.27
C GLU A 251 29.54 -16.32 -3.85
N LEU A 252 29.55 -15.58 -4.96
CA LEU A 252 28.34 -15.24 -5.71
C LEU A 252 27.63 -16.49 -6.23
N GLN A 253 28.35 -17.40 -6.90
CA GLN A 253 27.77 -18.63 -7.44
C GLN A 253 27.16 -19.49 -6.32
N SER A 254 27.88 -19.68 -5.21
CA SER A 254 27.38 -20.46 -4.07
C SER A 254 26.10 -19.85 -3.49
N SER A 255 26.06 -18.51 -3.37
CA SER A 255 24.92 -17.78 -2.83
C SER A 255 23.73 -17.81 -3.81
N MET A 256 23.97 -17.75 -5.13
CA MET A 256 22.96 -17.94 -6.17
C MET A 256 22.35 -19.36 -6.13
N ASP A 257 23.18 -20.40 -5.99
CA ASP A 257 22.73 -21.79 -5.92
C ASP A 257 21.89 -22.05 -4.66
N GLN A 258 22.28 -21.47 -3.52
CA GLN A 258 21.50 -21.55 -2.27
C GLN A 258 20.15 -20.85 -2.39
N LEU A 259 20.12 -19.65 -2.98
CA LEU A 259 18.89 -18.91 -3.23
C LEU A 259 17.96 -19.66 -4.19
N ASP A 260 18.51 -20.25 -5.26
CA ASP A 260 17.75 -21.06 -6.23
C ASP A 260 17.05 -22.24 -5.56
N LEU A 261 17.77 -22.99 -4.71
CA LEU A 261 17.21 -24.13 -3.98
C LEU A 261 16.06 -23.69 -3.05
N ARG A 262 16.24 -22.60 -2.30
CA ARG A 262 15.21 -22.14 -1.36
C ARG A 262 13.99 -21.54 -2.09
N LEU A 263 14.20 -20.81 -3.18
CA LEU A 263 13.11 -20.30 -4.02
C LEU A 263 12.30 -21.44 -4.62
N THR A 264 12.96 -22.48 -5.13
CA THR A 264 12.30 -23.66 -5.71
C THR A 264 11.38 -24.34 -4.69
N ARG A 265 11.84 -24.54 -3.44
CA ARG A 265 11.01 -25.10 -2.36
C ARG A 265 9.79 -24.23 -2.04
N ALA A 266 9.96 -22.92 -2.01
CA ALA A 266 8.85 -21.99 -1.76
C ALA A 266 7.85 -21.97 -2.93
N GLU A 267 8.33 -22.06 -4.17
CA GLU A 267 7.48 -22.16 -5.37
C GLU A 267 6.71 -23.49 -5.42
N GLU A 268 7.32 -24.61 -5.02
CA GLU A 268 6.65 -25.90 -4.87
C GLU A 268 5.55 -25.86 -3.80
N ALA A 269 5.82 -25.25 -2.64
CA ALA A 269 4.81 -25.04 -1.61
C ALA A 269 3.64 -24.19 -2.13
N LYS A 270 3.93 -23.09 -2.85
CA LYS A 270 2.92 -22.26 -3.51
C LYS A 270 2.11 -23.07 -4.54
N ALA A 271 2.73 -23.97 -5.30
CA ALA A 271 2.04 -24.76 -6.33
C ALA A 271 0.94 -25.68 -5.75
N THR A 272 0.98 -25.99 -4.46
CA THR A 272 -0.07 -26.77 -3.77
C THR A 272 -1.31 -25.96 -3.44
N TRP A 273 -1.29 -24.64 -3.63
CA TRP A 273 -2.41 -23.77 -3.28
C TRP A 273 -3.61 -23.96 -4.18
N GLN A 274 -4.75 -24.27 -3.57
CA GLN A 274 -6.04 -24.30 -4.26
C GLN A 274 -6.53 -22.87 -4.61
N PRO A 275 -7.24 -22.68 -5.74
CA PRO A 275 -7.91 -21.42 -6.06
C PRO A 275 -8.85 -20.99 -4.94
N VAL A 276 -8.92 -19.68 -4.65
CA VAL A 276 -9.74 -19.15 -3.53
C VAL A 276 -11.23 -19.46 -3.71
N GLY A 277 -11.73 -19.50 -4.96
CA GLY A 277 -13.13 -19.80 -5.25
C GLY A 277 -13.56 -21.24 -4.95
N ASP A 278 -12.62 -22.17 -4.81
CA ASP A 278 -12.89 -23.59 -4.53
C ASP A 278 -12.83 -23.91 -3.02
N LEU A 279 -12.50 -22.91 -2.19
CA LEU A 279 -12.37 -23.09 -0.75
C LEU A 279 -13.74 -23.07 -0.06
N LEU A 280 -13.86 -23.84 1.02
CA LEU A 280 -15.02 -23.77 1.90
C LEU A 280 -15.02 -22.46 2.67
N ILE A 281 -16.18 -21.81 2.76
CA ILE A 281 -16.35 -20.53 3.46
C ILE A 281 -15.85 -20.61 4.92
N ASP A 282 -16.18 -21.71 5.60
CA ASP A 282 -15.79 -21.95 7.00
C ASP A 282 -14.28 -22.15 7.20
N SER A 283 -13.54 -22.55 6.15
CA SER A 283 -12.08 -22.73 6.21
C SER A 283 -11.28 -21.50 5.76
N LEU A 284 -11.93 -20.43 5.30
CA LEU A 284 -11.24 -19.24 4.78
C LEU A 284 -10.26 -18.63 5.80
N GLN A 285 -10.62 -18.60 7.10
CA GLN A 285 -9.73 -18.08 8.15
C GLN A 285 -8.47 -18.94 8.32
N ASP A 286 -8.60 -20.27 8.31
CA ASP A 286 -7.46 -21.19 8.39
C ASP A 286 -6.52 -21.02 7.19
N HIS A 287 -7.07 -20.78 5.99
CA HIS A 287 -6.26 -20.48 4.81
C HIS A 287 -5.56 -19.12 4.88
N ILE A 288 -6.18 -18.10 5.49
CA ILE A 288 -5.53 -16.81 5.77
C ILE A 288 -4.34 -17.04 6.69
N ASP A 289 -4.54 -17.75 7.80
CA ASP A 289 -3.50 -18.00 8.80
C ASP A 289 -2.33 -18.80 8.22
N LYS A 290 -2.61 -19.84 7.40
CA LYS A 290 -1.58 -20.60 6.67
C LYS A 290 -0.80 -19.75 5.68
N THR A 291 -1.47 -18.86 4.94
CA THR A 291 -0.81 -17.98 3.96
C THR A 291 0.04 -16.92 4.67
N MET A 292 -0.41 -16.41 5.82
CA MET A 292 0.39 -15.53 6.69
C MET A 292 1.63 -16.24 7.23
N ALA A 293 1.49 -17.49 7.72
CA ALA A 293 2.64 -18.27 8.17
C ALA A 293 3.65 -18.50 7.06
N PHE A 294 3.19 -18.83 5.84
CA PHE A 294 4.06 -18.97 4.67
C PHE A 294 4.78 -17.66 4.31
N ARG A 295 4.11 -16.51 4.42
CA ARG A 295 4.74 -15.19 4.21
C ARG A 295 5.92 -14.96 5.16
N GLU A 296 5.78 -15.33 6.42
CA GLU A 296 6.86 -15.22 7.40
C GLU A 296 7.98 -16.24 7.14
N GLU A 297 7.65 -17.44 6.67
CA GLU A 297 8.65 -18.46 6.28
C GLU A 297 9.53 -18.01 5.12
N VAL A 298 8.96 -17.33 4.11
CA VAL A 298 9.70 -16.82 2.95
C VAL A 298 10.40 -15.49 3.20
N ALA A 299 10.08 -14.76 4.29
CA ALA A 299 10.64 -13.45 4.58
C ALA A 299 12.19 -13.39 4.60
N PRO A 300 12.92 -14.40 5.12
CA PRO A 300 14.38 -14.41 5.10
C PRO A 300 15.00 -14.40 3.70
N LEU A 301 14.30 -14.90 2.67
CA LEU A 301 14.79 -14.90 1.28
C LEU A 301 15.06 -13.49 0.76
N ARG A 302 14.40 -12.47 1.33
CA ARG A 302 14.71 -11.07 1.03
C ARG A 302 16.17 -10.73 1.30
N GLN A 303 16.73 -11.28 2.37
CA GLN A 303 18.12 -11.03 2.74
C GLN A 303 19.07 -11.79 1.81
N ASP A 304 18.75 -13.03 1.46
CA ASP A 304 19.54 -13.82 0.49
C ASP A 304 19.62 -13.13 -0.88
N VAL A 305 18.49 -12.62 -1.38
CA VAL A 305 18.44 -11.83 -2.62
C VAL A 305 19.30 -10.56 -2.54
N ARG A 306 19.32 -9.88 -1.38
CA ARG A 306 20.18 -8.71 -1.18
C ARG A 306 21.66 -9.10 -1.23
N ILE A 307 22.05 -10.15 -0.52
CA ILE A 307 23.43 -10.64 -0.48
C ILE A 307 23.92 -10.97 -1.89
N VAL A 308 23.13 -11.70 -2.67
CA VAL A 308 23.49 -12.05 -4.07
C VAL A 308 23.66 -10.80 -4.93
N ASN A 309 22.78 -9.81 -4.82
CA ASN A 309 22.90 -8.56 -5.57
C ASN A 309 24.08 -7.68 -5.10
N GLU A 310 24.38 -7.69 -3.81
CA GLU A 310 25.55 -7.00 -3.23
C GLU A 310 26.86 -7.64 -3.74
N LEU A 311 26.98 -8.97 -3.72
CA LEU A 311 28.11 -9.70 -4.26
C LEU A 311 28.29 -9.45 -5.76
N SER A 312 27.20 -9.36 -6.53
CA SER A 312 27.24 -8.97 -7.94
C SER A 312 27.72 -7.52 -8.13
N ALA A 313 27.26 -6.59 -7.28
CA ALA A 313 27.69 -5.20 -7.31
C ALA A 313 29.18 -5.03 -6.99
N GLU A 314 29.73 -5.84 -6.07
CA GLU A 314 31.16 -5.86 -5.72
C GLU A 314 32.08 -6.27 -6.88
N LEU A 315 31.56 -6.88 -7.95
CA LEU A 315 32.32 -7.20 -9.16
C LEU A 315 32.56 -5.98 -10.04
N THR A 316 31.70 -4.95 -9.97
CA THR A 316 31.79 -3.76 -10.83
C THR A 316 33.07 -2.94 -10.56
N PRO A 317 33.46 -2.65 -9.30
CA PRO A 317 34.74 -1.99 -9.00
C PRO A 317 35.98 -2.80 -9.42
N LEU A 318 35.83 -4.09 -9.69
CA LEU A 318 36.90 -4.98 -10.15
C LEU A 318 37.00 -5.05 -11.68
N ASP A 319 36.13 -4.33 -12.40
CA ASP A 319 36.01 -4.36 -13.87
C ASP A 319 35.71 -5.79 -14.40
N ILE A 320 35.00 -6.58 -13.60
CA ILE A 320 34.58 -7.95 -13.95
C ILE A 320 33.18 -7.87 -14.52
N GLN A 321 33.03 -8.22 -15.79
CA GLN A 321 31.72 -8.38 -16.41
C GLN A 321 31.26 -9.83 -16.24
N LEU A 322 30.11 -10.02 -15.60
CA LEU A 322 29.49 -11.34 -15.50
C LEU A 322 29.24 -11.94 -16.88
N SER A 323 29.42 -13.25 -17.00
CA SER A 323 29.02 -13.97 -18.21
C SER A 323 27.52 -13.79 -18.47
N SER A 324 27.12 -13.82 -19.75
CA SER A 324 25.71 -13.70 -20.14
C SER A 324 24.81 -14.72 -19.44
N THR A 325 25.32 -15.93 -19.20
CA THR A 325 24.64 -16.99 -18.46
C THR A 325 24.44 -16.63 -16.99
N ALA A 326 25.49 -16.19 -16.29
CA ALA A 326 25.42 -15.83 -14.87
C ALA A 326 24.53 -14.61 -14.63
N SER A 327 24.64 -13.59 -15.50
CA SER A 327 23.76 -12.41 -15.46
C SER A 327 22.29 -12.81 -15.62
N ARG A 328 21.98 -13.67 -16.60
CA ARG A 328 20.61 -14.14 -16.83
C ARG A 328 20.08 -14.94 -15.63
N GLN A 329 20.91 -15.78 -15.01
CA GLN A 329 20.52 -16.53 -13.81
C GLN A 329 20.21 -15.59 -12.64
N LEU A 330 21.04 -14.57 -12.42
CA LEU A 330 20.80 -13.54 -11.40
C LEU A 330 19.47 -12.82 -11.62
N ASP A 331 19.19 -12.38 -12.86
CA ASP A 331 17.94 -11.73 -13.22
C ASP A 331 16.73 -12.66 -13.02
N GLN A 332 16.88 -13.94 -13.36
CA GLN A 332 15.84 -14.96 -13.15
C GLN A 332 15.53 -15.16 -11.67
N LEU A 333 16.53 -15.24 -10.80
CA LEU A 333 16.34 -15.37 -9.35
C LEU A 333 15.63 -14.13 -8.77
N ASN A 334 16.04 -12.93 -9.19
CA ASN A 334 15.39 -11.68 -8.79
C ASN A 334 13.92 -11.62 -9.23
N MET A 335 13.61 -12.03 -10.47
CA MET A 335 12.25 -12.07 -10.99
C MET A 335 11.38 -13.11 -10.27
N ARG A 336 11.90 -14.31 -10.05
CA ARG A 336 11.19 -15.39 -9.33
C ARG A 336 10.82 -14.98 -7.91
N TRP A 337 11.76 -14.38 -7.17
CA TRP A 337 11.49 -13.82 -5.85
C TRP A 337 10.36 -12.79 -5.88
N LYS A 338 10.41 -11.85 -6.83
CA LYS A 338 9.38 -10.80 -6.96
C LYS A 338 8.00 -11.38 -7.29
N LEU A 339 7.93 -12.36 -8.19
CA LEU A 339 6.70 -13.06 -8.54
C LEU A 339 6.13 -13.87 -7.36
N LEU A 340 7.00 -14.46 -6.54
CA LEU A 340 6.60 -15.16 -5.31
C LEU A 340 5.99 -14.18 -4.32
N GLN A 341 6.61 -13.01 -4.09
CA GLN A 341 6.06 -11.97 -3.20
C GLN A 341 4.68 -11.51 -3.64
N VAL A 342 4.53 -11.13 -4.92
CA VAL A 342 3.24 -10.67 -5.47
C VAL A 342 2.18 -11.77 -5.33
N ALA A 343 2.51 -13.02 -5.63
CA ALA A 343 1.54 -14.10 -5.52
C ALA A 343 1.06 -14.37 -4.08
N VAL A 344 1.93 -14.18 -3.08
CA VAL A 344 1.56 -14.30 -1.66
C VAL A 344 0.61 -13.16 -1.27
N GLU A 345 0.94 -11.92 -1.65
CA GLU A 345 0.11 -10.75 -1.36
C GLU A 345 -1.26 -10.81 -2.04
N ASP A 346 -1.31 -11.17 -3.32
CA ASP A 346 -2.54 -11.33 -4.08
C ASP A 346 -3.45 -12.41 -3.48
N ARG A 347 -2.87 -13.55 -3.09
CA ARG A 347 -3.63 -14.62 -2.43
C ARG A 347 -4.23 -14.14 -1.10
N LEU A 348 -3.43 -13.46 -0.28
CA LEU A 348 -3.87 -12.92 1.01
C LEU A 348 -5.02 -11.94 0.82
N LYS A 349 -4.91 -11.04 -0.15
CA LYS A 349 -5.95 -10.08 -0.51
C LYS A 349 -7.24 -10.78 -0.91
N LEU A 350 -7.16 -11.75 -1.83
CA LEU A 350 -8.34 -12.51 -2.30
C LEU A 350 -9.01 -13.30 -1.16
N LEU A 351 -8.22 -13.94 -0.29
CA LEU A 351 -8.74 -14.66 0.88
C LEU A 351 -9.43 -13.72 1.87
N GLN A 352 -8.85 -12.55 2.14
CA GLN A 352 -9.43 -11.54 3.02
C GLN A 352 -10.71 -10.93 2.44
N GLU A 353 -10.75 -10.68 1.13
CA GLU A 353 -11.96 -10.23 0.42
C GLU A 353 -13.06 -11.29 0.49
N ALA A 354 -12.74 -12.55 0.17
CA ALA A 354 -13.68 -13.66 0.29
C ALA A 354 -14.18 -13.85 1.73
N HIS A 355 -13.29 -13.75 2.72
CA HIS A 355 -13.69 -13.87 4.13
C HIS A 355 -14.55 -12.69 4.60
N ARG A 356 -14.30 -11.48 4.10
CA ARG A 356 -15.16 -10.32 4.38
C ARG A 356 -16.55 -10.47 3.75
N ASP A 357 -16.60 -10.96 2.52
CA ASP A 357 -17.81 -10.95 1.70
C ASP A 357 -18.68 -12.19 1.95
N PHE A 358 -18.10 -13.31 2.37
CA PHE A 358 -18.80 -14.57 2.60
C PHE A 358 -18.61 -15.17 4.00
N GLY A 359 -17.68 -14.64 4.81
CA GLY A 359 -17.42 -15.18 6.15
C GLY A 359 -18.63 -15.06 7.10
N PRO A 360 -18.51 -15.57 8.33
CA PRO A 360 -19.62 -15.67 9.29
C PRO A 360 -20.28 -14.34 9.67
N SER A 361 -19.59 -13.22 9.45
CA SER A 361 -20.09 -11.86 9.69
C SER A 361 -20.65 -11.18 8.43
N SER A 362 -20.67 -11.89 7.30
CA SER A 362 -21.11 -11.35 6.02
C SER A 362 -22.64 -11.28 5.94
N GLN A 363 -23.13 -10.20 5.33
CA GLN A 363 -24.56 -10.01 5.09
C GLN A 363 -24.96 -10.43 3.66
N HIS A 364 -24.10 -11.17 2.95
CA HIS A 364 -24.25 -11.42 1.52
C HIS A 364 -25.48 -12.28 1.20
N PHE A 365 -25.86 -13.21 2.08
CA PHE A 365 -27.07 -14.01 1.89
C PHE A 365 -28.35 -13.13 1.79
N LEU A 366 -28.35 -11.95 2.42
CA LEU A 366 -29.42 -10.96 2.33
C LEU A 366 -29.46 -10.20 1.01
N SER A 367 -28.46 -10.34 0.13
CA SER A 367 -28.53 -9.73 -1.22
C SER A 367 -29.74 -10.21 -2.02
N THR A 368 -30.24 -11.41 -1.72
CA THR A 368 -31.44 -12.01 -2.33
C THR A 368 -32.75 -11.43 -1.80
N SER A 369 -32.73 -10.55 -0.78
CA SER A 369 -33.92 -9.88 -0.25
C SER A 369 -34.56 -8.93 -1.26
N VAL A 370 -33.75 -8.41 -2.19
CA VAL A 370 -34.17 -7.49 -3.25
C VAL A 370 -34.03 -8.14 -4.64
N GLN A 371 -34.80 -7.61 -5.58
CA GLN A 371 -34.77 -8.03 -6.98
C GLN A 371 -34.44 -6.83 -7.86
N LEU A 372 -33.90 -7.09 -9.07
CA LEU A 372 -33.66 -6.04 -10.06
C LEU A 372 -34.93 -5.20 -10.28
N PRO A 373 -34.83 -3.86 -10.35
CA PRO A 373 -33.61 -3.06 -10.50
C PRO A 373 -32.89 -2.69 -9.18
N TRP A 374 -33.30 -3.24 -8.04
CA TRP A 374 -32.73 -2.93 -6.73
C TRP A 374 -31.54 -3.82 -6.39
N GLN A 375 -30.53 -3.22 -5.75
CA GLN A 375 -29.37 -3.90 -5.18
C GLN A 375 -29.20 -3.49 -3.72
N ARG A 376 -29.01 -4.47 -2.84
CA ARG A 376 -28.64 -4.26 -1.44
C ARG A 376 -27.13 -4.06 -1.34
N ALA A 377 -26.71 -3.02 -0.64
CA ALA A 377 -25.33 -2.73 -0.33
C ALA A 377 -25.18 -2.42 1.17
N VAL A 378 -23.94 -2.38 1.66
CA VAL A 378 -23.64 -2.23 3.09
C VAL A 378 -22.65 -1.08 3.29
N SER A 379 -22.96 -0.17 4.20
CA SER A 379 -22.10 0.98 4.52
C SER A 379 -20.88 0.57 5.36
N GLN A 380 -19.96 1.51 5.60
CA GLN A 380 -18.80 1.28 6.47
C GLN A 380 -19.20 0.81 7.88
N ASN A 381 -20.30 1.37 8.42
CA ASN A 381 -20.86 1.02 9.73
C ASN A 381 -21.73 -0.25 9.69
N LYS A 382 -21.65 -1.04 8.61
CA LYS A 382 -22.41 -2.29 8.41
C LYS A 382 -23.93 -2.09 8.30
N VAL A 383 -24.39 -0.86 8.08
CA VAL A 383 -25.82 -0.53 7.88
C VAL A 383 -26.21 -0.77 6.42
N PRO A 384 -27.30 -1.49 6.13
CA PRO A 384 -27.75 -1.70 4.77
C PRO A 384 -28.30 -0.42 4.14
N TYR A 385 -28.06 -0.26 2.84
CA TYR A 385 -28.70 0.72 1.98
C TYR A 385 -29.02 0.08 0.63
N TYR A 386 -29.96 0.67 -0.10
CA TYR A 386 -30.52 0.08 -1.31
C TYR A 386 -30.30 1.02 -2.49
N ILE A 387 -29.81 0.46 -3.59
CA ILE A 387 -29.49 1.16 -4.82
C ILE A 387 -30.51 0.75 -5.86
N ASN A 388 -31.24 1.71 -6.43
CA ASN A 388 -32.08 1.46 -7.60
C ASN A 388 -31.30 1.83 -8.86
N HIS A 389 -30.95 0.82 -9.65
CA HIS A 389 -30.18 1.01 -10.89
C HIS A 389 -30.98 1.67 -12.02
N GLN A 390 -32.31 1.56 -11.98
CA GLN A 390 -33.17 2.18 -12.99
C GLN A 390 -33.30 3.69 -12.77
N THR A 391 -33.46 4.13 -11.51
CA THR A 391 -33.58 5.56 -11.16
C THR A 391 -32.24 6.20 -10.78
N GLN A 392 -31.19 5.40 -10.60
CA GLN A 392 -29.87 5.81 -10.11
C GLN A 392 -29.94 6.52 -8.74
N THR A 393 -30.81 6.03 -7.86
CA THR A 393 -31.01 6.60 -6.52
C THR A 393 -30.64 5.60 -5.43
N THR A 394 -30.09 6.10 -4.33
CA THR A 394 -29.83 5.30 -3.12
C THR A 394 -30.76 5.70 -2.00
N CYS A 395 -31.31 4.74 -1.25
CA CYS A 395 -32.15 4.99 -0.09
C CYS A 395 -31.82 4.06 1.07
N TRP A 396 -32.18 4.48 2.29
CA TRP A 396 -32.01 3.68 3.50
C TRP A 396 -33.13 2.67 3.71
N ASP A 397 -34.32 2.95 3.18
CA ASP A 397 -35.47 2.08 3.31
C ASP A 397 -35.45 0.97 2.27
N HIS A 398 -35.76 -0.25 2.69
CA HIS A 398 -35.94 -1.37 1.78
C HIS A 398 -37.09 -1.06 0.80
N PRO A 399 -37.06 -1.48 -0.48
CA PRO A 399 -38.11 -1.18 -1.45
C PRO A 399 -39.51 -1.63 -0.98
N LYS A 400 -39.63 -2.87 -0.49
CA LYS A 400 -40.89 -3.36 0.11
C LYS A 400 -41.30 -2.62 1.39
N MET A 401 -40.35 -2.04 2.13
CA MET A 401 -40.67 -1.21 3.30
C MET A 401 -41.23 0.14 2.86
N THR A 402 -40.69 0.72 1.79
CA THR A 402 -41.21 1.95 1.17
C THR A 402 -42.65 1.74 0.69
N GLU A 403 -42.91 0.64 -0.04
CA GLU A 403 -44.27 0.25 -0.46
C GLU A 403 -45.21 0.06 0.74
N LEU A 404 -44.72 -0.60 1.81
CA LEU A 404 -45.49 -0.80 3.02
C LEU A 404 -45.88 0.55 3.64
N TYR A 405 -44.93 1.47 3.86
CA TYR A 405 -45.21 2.79 4.44
C TYR A 405 -46.16 3.63 3.58
N GLN A 406 -46.03 3.57 2.25
CA GLN A 406 -47.00 4.20 1.35
C GLN A 406 -48.40 3.63 1.58
N SER A 407 -48.53 2.30 1.69
CA SER A 407 -49.82 1.66 1.98
C SER A 407 -50.38 1.93 3.38
N LEU A 408 -49.55 2.36 4.34
CA LEU A 408 -50.00 2.81 5.66
C LEU A 408 -50.67 4.19 5.59
N ALA A 409 -50.36 5.00 4.58
CA ALA A 409 -50.95 6.33 4.41
C ALA A 409 -52.46 6.28 4.14
N ASP A 410 -52.96 5.20 3.53
CA ASP A 410 -54.40 4.97 3.31
C ASP A 410 -55.22 4.98 4.61
N LEU A 411 -54.58 4.61 5.72
CA LEU A 411 -55.20 4.57 7.05
C LEU A 411 -55.30 5.95 7.71
N ASN A 412 -54.72 7.00 7.12
CA ASN A 412 -54.78 8.37 7.66
C ASN A 412 -56.20 8.92 7.80
N ASN A 413 -57.15 8.37 7.02
CA ASN A 413 -58.57 8.73 7.06
C ASN A 413 -59.30 8.22 8.32
N VAL A 414 -58.70 7.31 9.10
CA VAL A 414 -59.29 6.84 10.36
C VAL A 414 -59.24 7.96 11.39
N ARG A 415 -60.42 8.46 11.80
CA ARG A 415 -60.57 9.60 12.70
C ARG A 415 -59.90 9.40 14.06
N PHE A 416 -59.99 8.19 14.62
CA PHE A 416 -59.50 7.88 15.96
C PHE A 416 -58.03 7.46 15.93
N SER A 417 -57.16 8.26 16.56
CA SER A 417 -55.70 8.06 16.54
C SER A 417 -55.24 6.70 17.08
N ALA A 418 -55.85 6.22 18.15
CA ALA A 418 -55.52 4.92 18.74
C ALA A 418 -55.78 3.76 17.77
N TYR A 419 -56.95 3.74 17.09
CA TYR A 419 -57.28 2.73 16.08
C TYR A 419 -56.44 2.89 14.82
N ARG A 420 -56.23 4.12 14.34
CA ARG A 420 -55.37 4.41 13.19
C ARG A 420 -53.96 3.85 13.40
N THR A 421 -53.35 4.17 14.54
CA THR A 421 -52.01 3.71 14.91
C THR A 421 -51.97 2.20 15.04
N ALA A 422 -52.94 1.60 15.76
CA ALA A 422 -53.02 0.15 15.92
C ALA A 422 -53.19 -0.59 14.57
N MET A 423 -53.99 -0.06 13.64
CA MET A 423 -54.14 -0.62 12.29
C MET A 423 -52.86 -0.52 11.47
N LYS A 424 -52.15 0.62 11.55
CA LYS A 424 -50.83 0.78 10.90
C LYS A 424 -49.83 -0.24 11.46
N ILE A 425 -49.75 -0.36 12.78
CA ILE A 425 -48.90 -1.34 13.45
C ILE A 425 -49.31 -2.77 13.09
N ARG A 426 -50.60 -3.08 13.00
CA ARG A 426 -51.07 -4.43 12.61
C ARG A 426 -50.64 -4.81 11.19
N ARG A 427 -50.72 -3.87 10.24
CA ARG A 427 -50.27 -4.08 8.86
C ARG A 427 -48.75 -4.27 8.78
N LEU A 428 -48.00 -3.50 9.57
CA LEU A 428 -46.56 -3.67 9.74
C LEU A 428 -46.20 -5.02 10.38
N GLN A 429 -46.89 -5.40 11.46
CA GLN A 429 -46.69 -6.66 12.18
C GLN A 429 -46.80 -7.88 11.25
N LYS A 430 -47.83 -7.89 10.38
CA LYS A 430 -48.03 -8.94 9.36
C LYS A 430 -46.97 -8.93 8.27
N ALA A 431 -46.60 -7.75 7.78
CA ALA A 431 -45.58 -7.62 6.74
C ALA A 431 -44.19 -8.10 7.22
N LEU A 432 -43.92 -7.95 8.51
CA LEU A 432 -42.71 -8.46 9.16
C LEU A 432 -42.85 -9.91 9.65
N CYS A 433 -44.01 -10.56 9.52
CA CYS A 433 -44.30 -11.89 10.05
C CYS A 433 -44.12 -12.03 11.59
N LEU A 434 -44.11 -10.91 12.33
CA LEU A 434 -43.97 -10.93 13.80
C LEU A 434 -45.26 -11.40 14.49
N ASP A 435 -46.40 -11.40 13.79
CA ASP A 435 -47.65 -12.00 14.27
C ASP A 435 -47.63 -13.53 14.31
N LEU A 436 -46.60 -14.17 13.75
CA LEU A 436 -46.34 -15.61 13.86
C LEU A 436 -45.38 -15.94 15.03
N LEU A 437 -44.56 -14.98 15.47
CA LEU A 437 -43.54 -15.18 16.49
C LEU A 437 -44.13 -15.27 17.90
N ASP A 438 -44.16 -16.45 18.51
CA ASP A 438 -44.60 -16.62 19.90
C ASP A 438 -43.62 -15.99 20.92
N LEU A 439 -44.16 -15.42 21.99
CA LEU A 439 -43.39 -14.72 23.03
C LEU A 439 -42.31 -15.58 23.68
N SER A 440 -42.62 -16.85 23.97
CA SER A 440 -41.68 -17.79 24.58
C SER A 440 -40.51 -18.13 23.65
N VAL A 441 -40.78 -18.27 22.34
CA VAL A 441 -39.74 -18.51 21.32
C VAL A 441 -38.80 -17.31 21.25
N ALA A 442 -39.34 -16.10 21.18
CA ALA A 442 -38.53 -14.88 21.15
C ALA A 442 -37.59 -14.78 22.36
N GLN A 443 -38.08 -15.09 23.57
CA GLN A 443 -37.25 -15.10 24.77
C GLN A 443 -36.14 -16.16 24.74
N ASN A 444 -36.49 -17.40 24.38
CA ASN A 444 -35.51 -18.47 24.28
C ASN A 444 -34.40 -18.12 23.30
N THR A 445 -34.73 -17.48 22.17
CA THR A 445 -33.73 -17.00 21.22
C THR A 445 -32.86 -15.88 21.80
N PHE A 446 -33.43 -14.94 22.56
CA PHE A 446 -32.63 -13.92 23.23
C PHE A 446 -31.64 -14.51 24.25
N GLU A 447 -32.02 -15.57 24.97
CA GLU A 447 -31.14 -16.29 25.89
C GLU A 447 -30.04 -17.06 25.16
N GLN A 448 -30.38 -17.74 24.06
CA GLN A 448 -29.41 -18.44 23.19
C GLN A 448 -28.32 -17.50 22.66
N HIS A 449 -28.72 -16.29 22.24
CA HIS A 449 -27.81 -15.24 21.77
C HIS A 449 -27.17 -14.44 22.91
N LYS A 450 -27.33 -14.87 24.17
CA LYS A 450 -26.74 -14.26 25.38
C LYS A 450 -27.07 -12.77 25.55
N LEU A 451 -28.28 -12.37 25.12
CA LEU A 451 -28.76 -10.98 25.21
C LEU A 451 -29.25 -10.65 26.62
N THR A 452 -28.42 -10.83 27.64
CA THR A 452 -28.81 -10.66 29.05
C THR A 452 -28.69 -9.20 29.51
N ASN A 453 -27.67 -8.47 29.05
CA ASN A 453 -27.46 -7.08 29.42
C ASN A 453 -28.22 -6.12 28.50
N ASN A 454 -29.31 -5.54 29.02
CA ASN A 454 -30.19 -4.65 28.26
C ASN A 454 -29.54 -3.31 27.84
N ASN A 455 -28.44 -2.91 28.48
CA ASN A 455 -27.68 -1.70 28.12
C ASN A 455 -26.63 -1.93 27.02
N GLN A 456 -26.34 -3.19 26.68
CA GLN A 456 -25.38 -3.52 25.63
C GLN A 456 -25.87 -3.00 24.26
N LEU A 457 -24.93 -2.50 23.45
CA LEU A 457 -25.17 -2.12 22.07
C LEU A 457 -24.85 -3.31 21.15
N LEU A 458 -25.84 -3.73 20.37
CA LEU A 458 -25.73 -4.73 19.32
C LEU A 458 -25.34 -4.07 18.01
N THR A 459 -24.35 -4.64 17.32
CA THR A 459 -24.01 -4.24 15.96
C THR A 459 -25.04 -4.81 14.97
N VAL A 460 -25.12 -4.26 13.76
CA VAL A 460 -26.01 -4.79 12.72
C VAL A 460 -25.83 -6.31 12.48
N PRO A 461 -24.60 -6.86 12.37
CA PRO A 461 -24.41 -8.30 12.30
C PRO A 461 -24.99 -9.09 13.47
N ASP A 462 -24.89 -8.59 14.72
CA ASP A 462 -25.46 -9.26 15.89
C ASP A 462 -26.99 -9.32 15.80
N VAL A 463 -27.62 -8.21 15.35
CA VAL A 463 -29.07 -8.15 15.13
C VAL A 463 -29.49 -9.11 14.02
N ILE A 464 -28.74 -9.15 12.91
CA ILE A 464 -28.98 -10.09 11.80
C ILE A 464 -28.93 -11.53 12.31
N ASN A 465 -27.87 -11.92 13.03
CA ASN A 465 -27.72 -13.28 13.54
C ASN A 465 -28.89 -13.70 14.43
N CYS A 466 -29.33 -12.81 15.33
CA CYS A 466 -30.48 -13.06 16.18
C CYS A 466 -31.78 -13.19 15.36
N LEU A 467 -32.02 -12.28 14.40
CA LEU A 467 -33.20 -12.34 13.52
C LEU A 467 -33.19 -13.58 12.62
N THR A 468 -32.04 -13.99 12.09
CA THR A 468 -31.90 -15.21 11.28
C THR A 468 -32.33 -16.43 12.08
N SER A 469 -31.86 -16.59 13.33
CA SER A 469 -32.32 -17.70 14.19
C SER A 469 -33.83 -17.69 14.45
N ILE A 470 -34.44 -16.50 14.58
CA ILE A 470 -35.89 -16.37 14.74
C ILE A 470 -36.61 -16.82 13.46
N TYR A 471 -36.22 -16.29 12.30
CA TYR A 471 -36.92 -16.56 11.04
C TYR A 471 -36.64 -17.95 10.48
N ASP A 472 -35.48 -18.55 10.74
CA ASP A 472 -35.22 -19.96 10.43
C ASP A 472 -36.18 -20.87 11.20
N GLY A 473 -36.42 -20.59 12.48
CA GLY A 473 -37.42 -21.30 13.28
C GLY A 473 -38.83 -21.13 12.73
N LEU A 474 -39.20 -19.90 12.33
CA LEU A 474 -40.52 -19.63 11.74
C LEU A 474 -40.71 -20.26 10.37
N GLU A 475 -39.67 -20.34 9.53
CA GLU A 475 -39.74 -20.98 8.22
C GLU A 475 -40.05 -22.48 8.36
N GLN A 476 -39.48 -23.15 9.36
CA GLN A 476 -39.76 -24.58 9.61
C GLN A 476 -41.25 -24.86 9.84
N GLU A 477 -41.95 -23.96 10.54
CA GLU A 477 -43.37 -24.07 10.86
C GLU A 477 -44.29 -23.47 9.78
N HIS A 478 -43.82 -22.45 9.05
CA HIS A 478 -44.62 -21.62 8.13
C HIS A 478 -43.93 -21.37 6.77
N LYS A 479 -43.50 -22.44 6.10
CA LYS A 479 -42.71 -22.42 4.85
C LYS A 479 -43.26 -21.51 3.74
N ASP A 480 -44.58 -21.48 3.54
CA ASP A 480 -45.19 -20.72 2.44
C ASP A 480 -45.31 -19.21 2.73
N LEU A 481 -45.09 -18.79 3.99
CA LEU A 481 -45.28 -17.40 4.44
C LEU A 481 -43.95 -16.70 4.74
N VAL A 482 -42.90 -17.44 5.11
CA VAL A 482 -41.63 -16.89 5.57
C VAL A 482 -40.56 -17.07 4.51
N ASN A 483 -40.03 -15.95 4.02
CA ASN A 483 -38.81 -15.94 3.22
C ASN A 483 -37.70 -15.37 4.10
N VAL A 484 -36.79 -16.22 4.58
CA VAL A 484 -35.81 -15.85 5.61
C VAL A 484 -35.00 -14.60 5.22
N PRO A 485 -34.34 -14.53 4.04
CA PRO A 485 -33.56 -13.33 3.67
C PRO A 485 -34.40 -12.05 3.65
N LEU A 486 -35.61 -12.10 3.11
CA LEU A 486 -36.48 -10.93 3.05
C LEU A 486 -37.00 -10.51 4.43
N CYS A 487 -37.44 -11.47 5.25
CA CYS A 487 -37.99 -11.21 6.59
C CYS A 487 -36.93 -10.63 7.53
N VAL A 488 -35.70 -11.18 7.50
CA VAL A 488 -34.57 -10.65 8.26
C VAL A 488 -34.25 -9.21 7.83
N ASP A 489 -34.13 -8.94 6.54
CA ASP A 489 -33.75 -7.61 6.04
C ASP A 489 -34.84 -6.57 6.27
N MET A 490 -36.12 -6.92 6.09
CA MET A 490 -37.27 -6.06 6.40
C MET A 490 -37.38 -5.74 7.89
N CYS A 491 -37.20 -6.74 8.76
CA CYS A 491 -37.26 -6.56 10.21
C CYS A 491 -36.07 -5.74 10.73
N LEU A 492 -34.86 -5.98 10.20
CA LEU A 492 -33.70 -5.15 10.47
C LEU A 492 -33.93 -3.70 10.03
N ASN A 493 -34.44 -3.48 8.82
CA ASN A 493 -34.74 -2.15 8.29
C ASN A 493 -35.73 -1.41 9.21
N TRP A 494 -36.78 -2.11 9.66
CA TRP A 494 -37.73 -1.59 10.64
C TRP A 494 -37.07 -1.20 11.97
N LEU A 495 -36.29 -2.11 12.58
CA LEU A 495 -35.63 -1.87 13.86
C LEU A 495 -34.68 -0.67 13.78
N LEU A 496 -33.92 -0.53 12.70
CA LEU A 496 -33.05 0.62 12.46
C LEU A 496 -33.86 1.91 12.30
N ASN A 497 -35.01 1.88 11.62
CA ASN A 497 -35.88 3.04 11.45
C ASN A 497 -36.49 3.52 12.78
N VAL A 498 -36.77 2.60 13.71
CA VAL A 498 -37.34 2.93 15.02
C VAL A 498 -36.25 3.36 16.02
N TYR A 499 -35.12 2.65 16.05
CA TYR A 499 -34.17 2.73 17.17
C TYR A 499 -32.75 3.23 16.79
N ASP A 500 -32.41 3.35 15.50
CA ASP A 500 -31.13 3.87 15.01
C ASP A 500 -31.32 4.87 13.86
N THR A 501 -32.09 5.93 14.13
CA THR A 501 -32.38 6.99 13.15
C THR A 501 -31.12 7.71 12.66
N GLY A 502 -30.05 7.75 13.47
CA GLY A 502 -28.75 8.29 13.12
C GLY A 502 -27.87 7.35 12.26
N ARG A 503 -28.34 6.13 11.95
CA ARG A 503 -27.61 5.11 11.18
C ARG A 503 -26.21 4.84 11.73
N SER A 504 -26.09 4.80 13.06
CA SER A 504 -24.85 4.48 13.76
C SER A 504 -24.42 3.03 13.59
N GLY A 505 -25.33 2.15 13.17
CA GLY A 505 -25.11 0.70 13.05
C GLY A 505 -25.18 -0.03 14.39
N LYS A 506 -25.75 0.61 15.42
CA LYS A 506 -25.86 0.06 16.77
C LYS A 506 -27.26 0.24 17.34
N ILE A 507 -27.82 -0.83 17.90
CA ILE A 507 -29.13 -0.83 18.59
C ILE A 507 -28.95 -1.37 20.01
N ARG A 508 -29.59 -0.78 21.02
CA ARG A 508 -29.55 -1.36 22.38
C ARG A 508 -30.33 -2.67 22.44
N VAL A 509 -29.83 -3.63 23.21
CA VAL A 509 -30.53 -4.89 23.48
C VAL A 509 -31.96 -4.64 23.96
N LEU A 510 -32.16 -3.70 24.89
CA LEU A 510 -33.50 -3.34 25.37
C LEU A 510 -34.43 -2.93 24.22
N SER A 511 -33.97 -2.02 23.35
CA SER A 511 -34.76 -1.49 22.24
C SER A 511 -35.22 -2.61 21.29
N MET A 512 -34.31 -3.51 20.91
CA MET A 512 -34.63 -4.67 20.07
C MET A 512 -35.67 -5.59 20.74
N LYS A 513 -35.48 -5.92 22.02
CA LYS A 513 -36.41 -6.78 22.76
C LYS A 513 -37.80 -6.16 22.88
N ILE A 514 -37.88 -4.88 23.27
CA ILE A 514 -39.17 -4.18 23.39
C ILE A 514 -39.88 -4.12 22.04
N GLY A 515 -39.16 -3.82 20.96
CA GLY A 515 -39.70 -3.81 19.59
C GLY A 515 -40.31 -5.16 19.20
N LEU A 516 -39.53 -6.24 19.33
CA LEU A 516 -39.97 -7.58 18.94
C LEU A 516 -41.10 -8.10 19.85
N LEU A 517 -40.94 -8.06 21.18
CA LEU A 517 -41.95 -8.55 22.12
C LEU A 517 -43.29 -7.81 22.02
N SER A 518 -43.27 -6.51 21.71
CA SER A 518 -44.50 -5.74 21.50
C SER A 518 -45.30 -6.26 20.31
N LEU A 519 -44.61 -6.68 19.25
CA LEU A 519 -45.20 -7.14 17.99
C LEU A 519 -45.32 -8.67 17.87
N SER A 520 -44.76 -9.44 18.81
CA SER A 520 -44.92 -10.90 18.88
C SER A 520 -46.37 -11.35 19.10
N LYS A 521 -46.66 -12.61 18.83
CA LYS A 521 -47.90 -13.32 19.15
C LYS A 521 -47.95 -13.73 20.62
N GLY A 522 -49.07 -13.45 21.30
CA GLY A 522 -49.30 -13.88 22.67
C GLY A 522 -50.46 -13.14 23.35
N HIS A 523 -50.80 -13.55 24.56
CA HIS A 523 -51.86 -12.88 25.33
C HIS A 523 -51.38 -11.50 25.82
N LEU A 524 -52.32 -10.54 25.88
CA LEU A 524 -51.99 -9.15 26.23
C LEU A 524 -51.40 -9.03 27.65
N GLU A 525 -51.93 -9.78 28.61
CA GLU A 525 -51.42 -9.76 29.98
C GLU A 525 -50.01 -10.37 30.09
N GLU A 526 -49.72 -11.42 29.33
CA GLU A 526 -48.38 -12.02 29.27
C GLU A 526 -47.39 -11.05 28.65
N LYS A 527 -47.77 -10.34 27.57
CA LYS A 527 -46.93 -9.27 27.01
C LYS A 527 -46.58 -8.22 28.04
N TYR A 528 -47.53 -7.78 28.86
CA TYR A 528 -47.25 -6.79 29.90
C TYR A 528 -46.21 -7.32 30.90
N LYS A 529 -46.33 -8.58 31.33
CA LYS A 529 -45.35 -9.21 32.22
C LYS A 529 -43.97 -9.32 31.57
N TYR A 530 -43.90 -9.68 30.28
CA TYR A 530 -42.64 -9.77 29.56
C TYR A 530 -41.96 -8.43 29.32
N LEU A 531 -42.73 -7.40 28.98
CA LEU A 531 -42.23 -6.04 28.83
C LEU A 531 -41.70 -5.51 30.16
N PHE A 532 -42.42 -5.77 31.26
CA PHE A 532 -41.99 -5.41 32.61
C PHE A 532 -40.70 -6.12 33.01
N SER A 533 -40.58 -7.43 32.75
CA SER A 533 -39.38 -8.20 33.10
C SER A 533 -38.13 -7.76 32.33
N GLN A 534 -38.26 -7.06 31.21
CA GLN A 534 -37.11 -6.47 30.51
C GLN A 534 -36.50 -5.26 31.25
N VAL A 535 -37.22 -4.62 32.16
CA VAL A 535 -36.69 -3.46 32.91
C VAL A 535 -36.64 -3.71 34.41
N ALA A 536 -37.23 -4.80 34.89
CA ALA A 536 -37.21 -5.20 36.29
C ALA A 536 -35.78 -5.45 36.80
N SER A 537 -35.55 -5.15 38.08
CA SER A 537 -34.32 -5.44 38.81
C SER A 537 -34.26 -6.92 39.22
N ALA A 538 -33.16 -7.33 39.86
CA ALA A 538 -32.99 -8.69 40.39
C ALA A 538 -34.08 -9.12 41.41
N GLY A 539 -34.82 -8.16 41.98
CA GLY A 539 -35.95 -8.39 42.89
C GLY A 539 -37.33 -8.51 42.22
N ASP A 540 -37.40 -8.55 40.88
CA ASP A 540 -38.65 -8.50 40.09
C ASP A 540 -39.48 -7.22 40.35
N THR A 541 -38.80 -6.13 40.73
CA THR A 541 -39.40 -4.82 40.93
C THR A 541 -38.78 -3.76 40.01
N CYS A 542 -39.54 -2.70 39.73
CA CYS A 542 -39.18 -1.65 38.78
C CYS A 542 -39.33 -0.25 39.42
N ASP A 543 -38.31 0.59 39.30
CA ASP A 543 -38.36 1.99 39.75
C ASP A 543 -38.90 2.94 38.66
N GLN A 544 -39.03 4.24 39.00
CA GLN A 544 -39.51 5.26 38.05
C GLN A 544 -38.64 5.38 36.81
N ARG A 545 -37.31 5.23 36.94
CA ARG A 545 -36.37 5.36 35.83
C ARG A 545 -36.49 4.17 34.87
N GLN A 546 -36.54 2.95 35.41
CA GLN A 546 -36.70 1.71 34.66
C GLN A 546 -38.04 1.69 33.91
N LEU A 547 -39.14 2.10 34.55
CA LEU A 547 -40.43 2.27 33.88
C LEU A 547 -40.34 3.34 32.79
N GLY A 548 -39.67 4.46 33.06
CA GLY A 548 -39.42 5.51 32.09
C GLY A 548 -38.67 5.00 30.85
N LEU A 549 -37.66 4.14 31.02
CA LEU A 549 -36.95 3.50 29.92
C LEU A 549 -37.89 2.62 29.08
N LEU A 550 -38.71 1.77 29.71
CA LEU A 550 -39.68 0.93 29.00
C LEU A 550 -40.64 1.75 28.15
N LEU A 551 -41.25 2.78 28.75
CA LEU A 551 -42.22 3.65 28.06
C LEU A 551 -41.54 4.45 26.95
N HIS A 552 -40.30 4.89 27.17
CA HIS A 552 -39.52 5.59 26.15
C HIS A 552 -39.18 4.68 24.96
N GLU A 553 -38.84 3.41 25.17
CA GLU A 553 -38.60 2.47 24.06
C GLU A 553 -39.89 2.11 23.31
N ALA A 554 -41.00 1.95 24.04
CA ALA A 554 -42.29 1.59 23.46
C ALA A 554 -42.89 2.73 22.61
N ILE A 555 -42.75 3.99 23.03
CA ILE A 555 -43.30 5.14 22.31
C ILE A 555 -42.59 5.44 20.99
N GLN A 556 -41.36 4.92 20.79
CA GLN A 556 -40.67 5.07 19.51
C GLN A 556 -41.41 4.39 18.35
N ILE A 557 -42.18 3.32 18.61
CA ILE A 557 -42.94 2.61 17.58
C ILE A 557 -44.03 3.52 16.97
N PRO A 558 -44.98 4.11 17.75
CA PRO A 558 -45.88 5.13 17.22
C PRO A 558 -45.18 6.38 16.65
N ARG A 559 -44.02 6.75 17.19
CA ARG A 559 -43.24 7.89 16.69
C ARG A 559 -42.74 7.68 15.27
N GLN A 560 -42.22 6.49 14.97
CA GLN A 560 -41.77 6.15 13.62
C GLN A 560 -42.90 6.23 12.59
N LEU A 561 -44.15 5.98 13.01
CA LEU A 561 -45.36 6.09 12.17
C LEU A 561 -45.95 7.51 12.10
N GLY A 562 -45.33 8.50 12.76
CA GLY A 562 -45.80 9.89 12.79
C GLY A 562 -46.99 10.14 13.73
N GLU A 563 -47.28 9.23 14.67
CA GLU A 563 -48.51 9.27 15.50
C GLU A 563 -48.24 9.67 16.97
N VAL A 564 -47.00 9.97 17.34
CA VAL A 564 -46.57 10.22 18.73
C VAL A 564 -47.34 11.34 19.45
N ALA A 565 -47.78 12.37 18.73
CA ALA A 565 -48.52 13.49 19.30
C ALA A 565 -49.84 13.04 19.95
N ALA A 566 -50.46 11.97 19.44
CA ALA A 566 -51.67 11.42 20.00
C ALA A 566 -51.47 10.67 21.34
N PHE A 567 -50.23 10.37 21.73
CA PHE A 567 -49.90 9.50 22.86
C PHE A 567 -49.10 10.20 23.96
N GLY A 568 -49.17 11.54 24.03
CA GLY A 568 -48.46 12.34 25.05
C GLY A 568 -47.12 12.90 24.59
N GLY A 569 -46.77 12.74 23.31
CA GLY A 569 -45.49 13.21 22.77
C GLY A 569 -44.32 12.34 23.22
N SER A 570 -43.09 12.86 23.10
CA SER A 570 -41.88 12.16 23.55
C SER A 570 -41.66 12.21 25.07
N ASN A 571 -42.47 12.99 25.80
CA ASN A 571 -42.35 13.12 27.24
C ASN A 571 -43.15 12.02 27.97
N ILE A 572 -42.44 11.02 28.48
CA ILE A 572 -43.03 9.87 29.20
C ILE A 572 -43.30 10.14 30.68
N GLU A 573 -42.79 11.24 31.22
CA GLU A 573 -42.82 11.56 32.67
C GLU A 573 -44.25 11.62 33.26
N PRO A 574 -45.26 12.21 32.59
CA PRO A 574 -46.63 12.19 33.10
C PRO A 574 -47.21 10.77 33.24
N SER A 575 -46.83 9.86 32.34
CA SER A 575 -47.29 8.47 32.39
C SER A 575 -46.59 7.68 33.50
N VAL A 576 -45.28 7.90 33.72
CA VAL A 576 -44.55 7.33 34.85
C VAL A 576 -45.17 7.79 36.16
N ARG A 577 -45.38 9.10 36.32
CA ARG A 577 -46.02 9.65 37.53
C ARG A 577 -47.42 9.10 37.77
N SER A 578 -48.22 8.96 36.71
CA SER A 578 -49.56 8.37 36.80
C SER A 578 -49.51 6.92 37.30
N CYS A 579 -48.53 6.12 36.86
CA CYS A 579 -48.35 4.75 37.33
C CYS A 579 -48.04 4.70 38.83
N PHE A 580 -47.06 5.48 39.28
CA PHE A 580 -46.65 5.48 40.69
C PHE A 580 -47.71 6.08 41.63
N GLN A 581 -48.50 7.06 41.16
CA GLN A 581 -49.67 7.56 41.89
C GLN A 581 -50.76 6.50 42.07
N HIS A 582 -50.98 5.65 41.05
CA HIS A 582 -51.95 4.55 41.12
C HIS A 582 -51.56 3.48 42.15
N VAL A 583 -50.27 3.38 42.48
CA VAL A 583 -49.71 2.39 43.42
C VAL A 583 -49.37 3.04 44.77
N THR A 584 -50.03 4.15 45.11
CA THR A 584 -49.88 4.85 46.40
C THR A 584 -48.46 5.39 46.64
N ASN A 585 -47.76 5.82 45.58
CA ASN A 585 -46.42 6.42 45.63
C ASN A 585 -45.35 5.54 46.31
N LYS A 586 -45.43 4.21 46.16
CA LYS A 586 -44.31 3.33 46.53
C LYS A 586 -43.05 3.66 45.71
N VAL A 587 -41.87 3.37 46.27
CA VAL A 587 -40.59 3.58 45.56
C VAL A 587 -40.39 2.56 44.44
N GLU A 588 -40.91 1.34 44.63
CA GLU A 588 -40.78 0.22 43.71
C GLU A 588 -42.15 -0.30 43.27
N LEU A 589 -42.24 -0.69 42.00
CA LEU A 589 -43.42 -1.22 41.33
C LEU A 589 -43.29 -2.74 41.18
N GLU A 590 -44.33 -3.48 41.54
CA GLU A 590 -44.43 -4.93 41.31
C GLU A 590 -45.13 -5.26 39.97
N PRO A 591 -44.91 -6.45 39.38
CA PRO A 591 -45.48 -6.81 38.08
C PRO A 591 -47.01 -6.75 38.05
N ARG A 592 -47.67 -7.17 39.14
CA ARG A 592 -49.14 -7.14 39.25
C ARG A 592 -49.68 -5.71 39.21
N GLN A 593 -49.02 -4.82 39.96
CA GLN A 593 -49.39 -3.40 40.04
C GLN A 593 -49.21 -2.71 38.67
N PHE A 594 -48.14 -3.05 37.94
CA PHE A 594 -47.92 -2.59 36.57
C PHE A 594 -49.03 -3.08 35.62
N VAL A 595 -49.37 -4.38 35.67
CA VAL A 595 -50.44 -4.96 34.84
C VAL A 595 -51.78 -4.27 35.13
N ASP A 596 -52.11 -4.04 36.39
CA ASP A 596 -53.35 -3.37 36.79
C ASP A 596 -53.40 -1.92 36.28
N TRP A 597 -52.28 -1.19 36.32
CA TRP A 597 -52.18 0.13 35.70
C TRP A 597 -52.33 0.06 34.17
N MET A 598 -51.71 -0.91 33.50
CA MET A 598 -51.84 -1.10 32.04
C MET A 598 -53.28 -1.44 31.62
N ARG A 599 -54.09 -2.07 32.48
CA ARG A 599 -55.53 -2.31 32.24
C ARG A 599 -56.34 -1.01 32.21
N LEU A 600 -55.83 0.08 32.78
CA LEU A 600 -56.43 1.41 32.65
C LEU A 600 -56.15 2.07 31.30
N GLU A 601 -55.39 1.40 30.42
CA GLU A 601 -55.02 1.85 29.08
C GLU A 601 -54.39 3.25 29.08
N PRO A 602 -53.22 3.42 29.74
CA PRO A 602 -52.58 4.73 29.85
C PRO A 602 -52.24 5.28 28.47
N GLN A 603 -52.33 6.61 28.33
CA GLN A 603 -52.24 7.29 27.03
C GLN A 603 -50.96 6.94 26.25
N SER A 604 -49.82 6.74 26.91
CA SER A 604 -48.56 6.37 26.26
C SER A 604 -48.54 4.95 25.68
N MET A 605 -49.39 4.05 26.17
CA MET A 605 -49.40 2.64 25.80
C MET A 605 -50.70 2.14 25.18
N VAL A 606 -51.76 2.96 25.15
CA VAL A 606 -53.10 2.57 24.66
C VAL A 606 -53.10 1.95 23.25
N TRP A 607 -52.13 2.26 22.39
CA TRP A 607 -51.98 1.66 21.07
C TRP A 607 -51.79 0.13 21.12
N LEU A 608 -51.15 -0.41 22.17
CA LEU A 608 -50.86 -1.84 22.32
C LEU A 608 -52.12 -2.69 22.62
N PRO A 609 -52.96 -2.37 23.63
CA PRO A 609 -54.23 -3.08 23.81
C PRO A 609 -55.18 -2.88 22.61
N VAL A 610 -55.17 -1.71 21.95
CA VAL A 610 -55.97 -1.50 20.73
C VAL A 610 -55.49 -2.40 19.59
N LEU A 611 -54.18 -2.58 19.41
CA LEU A 611 -53.61 -3.52 18.42
C LEU A 611 -54.16 -4.93 18.62
N HIS A 612 -54.22 -5.42 19.86
CA HIS A 612 -54.79 -6.74 20.16
C HIS A 612 -56.28 -6.83 19.83
N ARG A 613 -57.05 -5.77 20.08
CA ARG A 613 -58.47 -5.72 19.69
C ARG A 613 -58.63 -5.70 18.17
N VAL A 614 -57.79 -4.97 17.44
CA VAL A 614 -57.78 -4.95 15.97
C VAL A 614 -57.50 -6.35 15.46
N ALA A 615 -56.47 -7.03 15.99
CA ALA A 615 -56.14 -8.40 15.60
C ALA A 615 -57.29 -9.39 15.85
N ALA A 616 -57.97 -9.28 17.00
CA ALA A 616 -59.14 -10.12 17.31
C ALA A 616 -60.33 -9.83 16.38
N ALA A 617 -60.56 -8.56 16.04
CA ALA A 617 -61.68 -8.14 15.20
C ALA A 617 -61.54 -8.61 13.74
N GLU A 618 -60.34 -8.74 13.20
CA GLU A 618 -60.09 -9.11 11.79
C GLU A 618 -60.85 -10.37 11.35
N THR A 619 -61.01 -11.34 12.24
CA THR A 619 -61.70 -12.61 11.94
C THR A 619 -63.11 -12.69 12.52
N ALA A 620 -63.53 -11.66 13.28
CA ALA A 620 -64.85 -11.62 13.91
C ALA A 620 -65.96 -11.35 12.90
N LYS A 621 -67.02 -12.16 12.96
CA LYS A 621 -68.25 -12.00 12.18
C LYS A 621 -69.43 -11.88 13.12
N HIS A 622 -70.20 -10.80 12.97
CA HIS A 622 -71.39 -10.54 13.76
C HIS A 622 -72.63 -10.65 12.89
N GLN A 623 -73.61 -11.44 13.33
CA GLN A 623 -74.93 -11.56 12.70
C GLN A 623 -75.82 -10.32 12.98
N ALA A 624 -75.26 -9.13 12.75
CA ALA A 624 -75.90 -7.84 12.94
C ALA A 624 -75.80 -7.04 11.64
N LYS A 625 -76.79 -6.19 11.39
CA LYS A 625 -76.86 -5.31 10.22
C LYS A 625 -76.46 -3.90 10.60
N CYS A 626 -75.54 -3.29 9.85
CA CYS A 626 -75.16 -1.90 10.11
C CYS A 626 -76.33 -0.95 9.81
N ASN A 627 -76.69 -0.08 10.76
CA ASN A 627 -77.78 0.88 10.59
C ASN A 627 -77.45 2.01 9.60
N ILE A 628 -76.17 2.20 9.24
CA ILE A 628 -75.71 3.25 8.32
C ILE A 628 -75.56 2.70 6.90
N CYS A 629 -74.58 1.83 6.64
CA CYS A 629 -74.33 1.29 5.29
C CYS A 629 -75.19 0.07 4.92
N LYS A 630 -75.97 -0.48 5.87
CA LYS A 630 -76.84 -1.66 5.68
C LYS A 630 -76.12 -2.98 5.41
N GLU A 631 -74.80 -3.02 5.53
CA GLU A 631 -73.97 -4.22 5.41
C GLU A 631 -74.33 -5.27 6.50
N CYS A 632 -74.40 -6.54 6.10
CA CYS A 632 -74.72 -7.68 6.95
C CYS A 632 -74.15 -8.97 6.32
N PRO A 633 -73.45 -9.83 7.07
CA PRO A 633 -73.04 -9.65 8.47
C PRO A 633 -71.98 -8.54 8.62
N ILE A 634 -71.89 -7.93 9.80
CA ILE A 634 -70.78 -7.01 10.11
C ILE A 634 -69.53 -7.86 10.33
N VAL A 635 -68.49 -7.63 9.51
CA VAL A 635 -67.15 -8.21 9.65
C VAL A 635 -66.22 -7.17 10.24
N GLY A 636 -65.35 -7.56 11.19
CA GLY A 636 -64.54 -6.60 11.94
C GLY A 636 -65.27 -6.10 13.19
N PHE A 637 -64.93 -4.89 13.63
CA PHE A 637 -65.57 -4.30 14.81
C PHE A 637 -67.07 -4.05 14.61
N ARG A 638 -67.85 -4.39 15.64
CA ARG A 638 -69.26 -4.01 15.80
C ARG A 638 -69.39 -2.97 16.92
N TYR A 639 -70.00 -1.83 16.61
CA TYR A 639 -70.29 -0.78 17.59
C TYR A 639 -71.78 -0.68 17.84
N ARG A 640 -72.23 -0.93 19.09
CA ARG A 640 -73.65 -0.87 19.45
C ARG A 640 -73.98 0.31 20.34
N SER A 641 -75.04 1.05 20.01
CA SER A 641 -75.48 2.17 20.84
C SER A 641 -76.08 1.70 22.17
N LEU A 642 -75.67 2.34 23.26
CA LEU A 642 -76.28 2.18 24.58
C LEU A 642 -77.50 3.10 24.80
N LYS A 643 -77.83 3.93 23.81
CA LYS A 643 -78.96 4.87 23.85
C LYS A 643 -80.08 4.45 22.91
N HIS A 644 -79.74 4.00 21.70
CA HIS A 644 -80.72 3.54 20.71
C HIS A 644 -80.79 2.02 20.69
N PHE A 645 -82.02 1.51 20.70
CA PHE A 645 -82.28 0.08 20.66
C PHE A 645 -81.91 -0.50 19.29
N ASN A 646 -81.17 -1.62 19.26
CA ASN A 646 -80.71 -2.30 18.03
C ASN A 646 -80.11 -1.35 16.99
N TYR A 647 -79.27 -0.42 17.47
CA TYR A 647 -78.50 0.46 16.62
C TYR A 647 -77.04 0.00 16.61
N ASP A 648 -76.66 -0.67 15.52
CA ASP A 648 -75.36 -1.26 15.28
C ASP A 648 -74.65 -0.52 14.14
N VAL A 649 -73.35 -0.29 14.31
CA VAL A 649 -72.50 0.42 13.36
C VAL A 649 -71.28 -0.45 13.07
N CYS A 650 -70.97 -0.65 11.78
CA CYS A 650 -69.78 -1.39 11.38
C CYS A 650 -68.51 -0.53 11.54
N GLN A 651 -67.36 -1.19 11.56
CA GLN A 651 -66.03 -0.59 11.59
C GLN A 651 -65.87 0.60 10.64
N SER A 652 -66.19 0.43 9.35
CA SER A 652 -65.98 1.45 8.31
C SER A 652 -66.81 2.71 8.57
N CYS A 653 -68.08 2.55 8.95
CA CYS A 653 -68.96 3.67 9.25
C CYS A 653 -68.55 4.40 10.54
N PHE A 654 -68.12 3.66 11.57
CA PHE A 654 -67.68 4.24 12.83
C PHE A 654 -66.39 5.06 12.66
N PHE A 655 -65.36 4.50 12.00
CA PHE A 655 -64.08 5.19 11.80
C PHE A 655 -64.16 6.38 10.85
N SER A 656 -65.08 6.33 9.89
CA SER A 656 -65.37 7.47 9.01
C SER A 656 -66.26 8.54 9.67
N GLY A 657 -66.75 8.31 10.89
CA GLY A 657 -67.63 9.24 11.59
C GLY A 657 -69.02 9.42 10.93
N ARG A 658 -69.47 8.46 10.12
CA ARG A 658 -70.79 8.54 9.47
C ARG A 658 -71.89 8.40 10.52
N THR A 659 -73.00 9.12 10.34
CA THR A 659 -74.19 9.02 11.21
C THR A 659 -75.46 8.83 10.40
N ALA A 660 -76.47 8.17 10.96
CA ALA A 660 -77.81 8.09 10.40
C ALA A 660 -78.77 9.03 11.15
N LYS A 661 -79.88 9.43 10.51
CA LYS A 661 -80.84 10.42 11.04
C LYS A 661 -81.22 10.11 12.49
N GLY A 662 -80.92 11.05 13.39
CA GLY A 662 -81.28 11.02 14.81
C GLY A 662 -80.20 10.48 15.77
N HIS A 663 -79.13 9.84 15.27
CA HIS A 663 -78.03 9.36 16.11
C HIS A 663 -76.85 10.34 16.11
N LYS A 664 -76.41 10.80 17.30
CA LYS A 664 -75.24 11.66 17.45
C LYS A 664 -74.02 10.82 17.78
N LEU A 665 -72.86 11.18 17.24
CA LEU A 665 -71.59 10.47 17.44
C LEU A 665 -71.13 10.43 18.91
N ASN A 666 -71.59 11.38 19.73
CA ASN A 666 -71.28 11.47 21.15
C ASN A 666 -72.13 10.55 22.04
N TYR A 667 -73.06 9.78 21.47
CA TYR A 667 -73.81 8.80 22.24
C TYR A 667 -72.90 7.65 22.65
N PRO A 668 -73.05 7.13 23.89
CA PRO A 668 -72.20 6.04 24.35
C PRO A 668 -72.44 4.78 23.50
N MET A 669 -71.35 4.18 23.03
CA MET A 669 -71.32 2.96 22.23
C MET A 669 -70.52 1.88 22.97
N VAL A 670 -70.90 0.61 22.77
CA VAL A 670 -70.12 -0.57 23.16
C VAL A 670 -69.43 -1.12 21.93
N GLU A 671 -68.14 -1.43 22.07
CA GLU A 671 -67.34 -2.12 21.07
C GLU A 671 -67.39 -3.63 21.30
N TYR A 672 -67.58 -4.39 20.21
CA TYR A 672 -67.34 -5.82 20.17
C TYR A 672 -66.27 -6.12 19.11
N CYS A 673 -65.26 -6.88 19.51
CA CYS A 673 -64.15 -7.34 18.66
C CYS A 673 -64.11 -8.87 18.54
N THR A 674 -65.01 -9.59 19.22
CA THR A 674 -65.18 -11.04 19.14
C THR A 674 -66.64 -11.37 18.83
N PRO A 675 -66.95 -12.53 18.21
CA PRO A 675 -68.32 -12.91 17.90
C PRO A 675 -69.22 -12.86 19.15
N THR A 676 -70.29 -12.06 19.09
CA THR A 676 -71.20 -11.83 20.22
C THR A 676 -71.99 -13.09 20.56
N THR A 677 -71.99 -13.49 21.84
CA THR A 677 -72.81 -14.59 22.35
C THR A 677 -74.20 -14.08 22.78
N SER A 678 -75.23 -14.94 22.72
CA SER A 678 -76.63 -14.56 23.05
C SER A 678 -76.81 -13.97 24.45
N GLY A 679 -75.94 -14.31 25.41
CA GLY A 679 -75.94 -13.75 26.77
C GLY A 679 -75.42 -12.31 26.87
N GLU A 680 -74.55 -11.87 25.95
CA GLU A 680 -74.04 -10.49 25.89
C GLU A 680 -75.11 -9.52 25.37
N ASP A 681 -75.84 -9.95 24.33
CA ASP A 681 -76.99 -9.21 23.80
C ASP A 681 -78.05 -8.94 24.88
N MET A 682 -78.30 -9.89 25.79
CA MET A 682 -79.25 -9.73 26.90
C MET A 682 -78.76 -8.76 27.99
N ARG A 683 -77.45 -8.74 28.29
CA ARG A 683 -76.85 -7.78 29.23
C ARG A 683 -76.96 -6.36 28.71
N ASP A 684 -76.71 -6.16 27.43
CA ASP A 684 -76.76 -4.83 26.83
C ASP A 684 -78.19 -4.35 26.58
N PHE A 685 -79.13 -5.26 26.31
CA PHE A 685 -80.57 -4.99 26.37
C PHE A 685 -80.98 -4.38 27.72
N THR A 686 -80.52 -4.99 28.82
CA THR A 686 -80.81 -4.52 30.18
C THR A 686 -80.19 -3.14 30.46
N LYS A 687 -79.00 -2.85 29.91
CA LYS A 687 -78.35 -1.53 30.03
C LYS A 687 -79.06 -0.45 29.20
N VAL A 688 -79.51 -0.75 27.99
CA VAL A 688 -80.27 0.18 27.13
C VAL A 688 -81.60 0.56 27.80
N LEU A 689 -82.29 -0.40 28.41
CA LEU A 689 -83.48 -0.14 29.22
C LEU A 689 -83.17 0.76 30.41
N LYS A 690 -82.12 0.44 31.21
CA LYS A 690 -81.69 1.26 32.35
C LYS A 690 -81.25 2.68 31.95
N ASN A 691 -80.75 2.88 30.73
CA ASN A 691 -80.30 4.18 30.23
C ASN A 691 -81.43 5.04 29.65
N LYS A 692 -82.48 4.43 29.08
CA LYS A 692 -83.67 5.16 28.60
C LYS A 692 -84.39 5.93 29.70
N PHE A 693 -84.31 5.48 30.96
CA PHE A 693 -84.93 6.15 32.11
C PHE A 693 -84.04 7.19 32.81
N ARG A 694 -82.83 7.49 32.30
CA ARG A 694 -81.93 8.49 32.91
C ARG A 694 -82.02 9.86 32.23
N SER A 695 -81.97 10.93 33.03
CA SER A 695 -82.20 12.32 32.56
C SER A 695 -81.02 12.89 31.75
N LYS A 696 -81.25 13.96 30.96
CA LYS A 696 -80.20 14.69 30.23
C LYS A 696 -79.04 15.16 31.14
N LYS A 697 -79.31 15.52 32.41
CA LYS A 697 -78.28 15.93 33.39
C LYS A 697 -77.39 14.77 33.84
N TYR A 698 -77.89 13.53 33.83
CA TYR A 698 -77.11 12.34 34.15
C TYR A 698 -76.02 12.09 33.11
N PHE A 699 -76.35 12.20 31.82
CA PHE A 699 -75.37 12.05 30.73
C PHE A 699 -74.39 13.22 30.63
N ALA A 700 -74.77 14.42 31.11
CA ALA A 700 -73.89 15.59 31.17
C ALA A 700 -72.91 15.58 32.36
N LYS A 701 -73.29 15.01 33.52
CA LYS A 701 -72.41 14.80 34.69
C LYS A 701 -71.56 13.53 34.59
N HIS A 702 -71.96 12.57 33.74
CA HIS A 702 -71.17 11.40 33.40
C HIS A 702 -70.88 11.35 31.89
N PRO A 703 -70.09 12.30 31.33
CA PRO A 703 -69.56 12.19 29.98
C PRO A 703 -68.39 11.18 29.99
N ARG A 704 -68.60 10.01 30.59
CA ARG A 704 -67.63 8.92 30.49
C ARG A 704 -67.77 8.38 29.06
N LEU A 705 -66.91 8.92 28.20
CA LEU A 705 -66.07 8.21 27.24
C LEU A 705 -66.36 6.71 27.20
N VAL A 706 -66.56 6.20 25.98
CA VAL A 706 -66.39 4.80 25.55
C VAL A 706 -65.93 3.93 26.71
N THR A 707 -66.88 3.43 27.51
CA THR A 707 -66.52 2.72 28.74
C THR A 707 -66.16 1.30 28.33
N PHE A 708 -64.85 1.06 28.18
CA PHE A 708 -64.24 -0.24 28.45
C PHE A 708 -64.81 -0.75 29.78
N LYS A 709 -65.71 -1.73 29.71
CA LYS A 709 -66.25 -2.42 30.89
C LYS A 709 -65.88 -3.89 30.82
N TYR A 710 -64.85 -4.26 31.58
CA TYR A 710 -64.98 -5.35 32.52
C TYR A 710 -65.21 -4.75 33.93
N VAL A 711 -66.06 -5.41 34.70
CA VAL A 711 -66.60 -5.00 36.01
C VAL A 711 -65.64 -5.45 37.11
N ILE A 712 -65.19 -4.55 37.99
CA ILE A 712 -65.04 -4.81 39.45
C ILE A 712 -65.42 -3.53 40.20
N GLU A 713 -66.32 -3.67 41.18
CA GLU A 713 -66.74 -2.64 42.13
C GLU A 713 -65.69 -2.43 43.22
N THR A 714 -65.39 -1.18 43.57
CA THR A 714 -65.19 -0.78 44.98
C THR A 714 -65.31 0.75 45.12
N LYS A 715 -65.91 1.17 46.23
CA LYS A 715 -66.23 2.56 46.61
C LYS A 715 -65.05 3.26 47.28
N LEU A 716 -65.17 4.60 47.39
CA LEU A 716 -64.45 5.64 48.16
C LEU A 716 -63.84 6.67 47.18
N SER A 717 -63.84 7.99 47.35
CA SER A 717 -64.50 8.99 48.20
C SER A 717 -64.29 10.38 47.55
N GLN A 718 -65.08 11.38 47.94
CA GLN A 718 -65.16 12.77 47.42
C GLN A 718 -63.81 13.54 47.51
N SER A 719 -63.45 14.40 46.54
CA SER A 719 -63.67 15.88 46.53
C SER A 719 -62.70 16.55 45.50
N PRO A 720 -62.70 17.89 45.26
CA PRO A 720 -63.78 18.82 44.91
C PRO A 720 -63.62 19.40 43.47
N GLN A 721 -64.61 20.20 43.04
CA GLN A 721 -64.81 20.69 41.67
C GLN A 721 -63.74 21.69 41.18
N LEU A 722 -63.25 21.47 39.96
CA LEU A 722 -62.72 22.48 39.05
C LEU A 722 -63.48 22.34 37.72
N SER A 723 -63.97 23.46 37.19
CA SER A 723 -64.80 23.56 35.99
C SER A 723 -64.14 22.89 34.78
N HIS A 724 -64.73 21.78 34.36
CA HIS A 724 -64.25 20.94 33.25
C HIS A 724 -64.88 21.46 31.95
N ASP A 725 -64.26 22.46 31.34
CA ASP A 725 -64.51 22.75 29.92
C ASP A 725 -63.69 21.77 29.06
N ASP A 726 -64.38 21.17 28.09
CA ASP A 726 -63.94 20.07 27.24
C ASP A 726 -62.70 20.46 26.42
N THR A 727 -61.57 19.78 26.63
CA THR A 727 -60.30 20.00 25.90
C THR A 727 -60.48 19.88 24.39
N HIS A 728 -61.44 19.07 23.93
CA HIS A 728 -61.80 18.97 22.53
C HIS A 728 -62.51 20.21 21.98
N SER A 729 -63.36 20.89 22.77
CA SER A 729 -63.99 22.15 22.35
C SER A 729 -62.97 23.29 22.27
N ARG A 730 -61.94 23.29 23.13
CA ARG A 730 -60.85 24.27 23.06
C ARG A 730 -59.99 24.07 21.82
N ILE A 731 -59.61 22.82 21.50
CA ILE A 731 -58.83 22.51 20.30
C ILE A 731 -59.64 22.82 19.03
N GLU A 732 -60.94 22.56 19.02
CA GLU A 732 -61.83 22.89 17.90
C GLU A 732 -62.04 24.41 17.77
N GLN A 733 -62.06 25.17 18.88
CA GLN A 733 -62.07 26.64 18.88
C GLN A 733 -60.75 27.23 18.41
N TYR A 734 -59.60 26.67 18.80
CA TYR A 734 -58.28 27.11 18.31
C TYR A 734 -58.08 26.75 16.83
N ALA A 735 -58.51 25.56 16.40
CA ALA A 735 -58.49 25.15 15.00
C ALA A 735 -59.47 25.97 14.15
N SER A 736 -60.65 26.33 14.69
CA SER A 736 -61.61 27.20 14.01
C SER A 736 -61.13 28.65 13.94
N ARG A 737 -60.41 29.15 14.97
CA ARG A 737 -59.77 30.47 14.95
C ARG A 737 -58.59 30.53 14.00
N LEU A 738 -57.75 29.48 13.94
CA LEU A 738 -56.67 29.35 12.94
C LEU A 738 -57.24 29.26 11.52
N ALA A 739 -58.29 28.46 11.30
CA ALA A 739 -58.94 28.33 10.00
C ALA A 739 -59.80 29.55 9.58
N GLN A 740 -60.18 30.43 10.52
CA GLN A 740 -60.78 31.74 10.24
C GLN A 740 -59.71 32.78 9.93
N MET A 741 -58.58 32.76 10.64
CA MET A 741 -57.45 33.67 10.43
C MET A 741 -56.72 33.38 9.10
N GLU A 742 -56.67 32.12 8.67
CA GLU A 742 -56.16 31.71 7.33
C GLU A 742 -57.11 32.08 6.17
N ARG A 743 -58.40 32.29 6.44
CA ARG A 743 -59.39 32.70 5.42
C ARG A 743 -59.56 34.22 5.30
N SER A 744 -59.02 34.98 6.23
CA SER A 744 -59.14 36.44 6.26
C SER A 744 -57.80 37.13 6.04
N ASN A 745 -57.09 36.78 4.96
CA ASN A 745 -55.99 37.59 4.46
C ASN A 745 -56.47 38.42 3.26
N GLY A 746 -56.96 39.63 3.53
CA GLY A 746 -57.22 40.65 2.50
C GLY A 746 -58.62 41.27 2.46
N SER A 747 -59.14 41.82 3.57
CA SER A 747 -59.96 43.05 3.53
C SER A 747 -60.31 43.53 4.95
N LEU A 748 -60.03 44.81 5.21
CA LEU A 748 -60.52 45.56 6.37
C LEU A 748 -62.05 45.62 6.36
N PRO A 749 -62.69 45.56 7.53
CA PRO A 749 -63.53 46.67 7.91
C PRO A 749 -63.19 47.21 9.30
N THR A 750 -63.15 48.53 9.36
CA THR A 750 -62.95 49.39 10.52
C THR A 750 -64.07 49.27 11.56
N ASP A 751 -63.67 49.61 12.79
CA ASP A 751 -64.47 50.10 13.92
C ASP A 751 -65.43 49.12 14.63
N SER A 752 -65.03 48.67 15.83
CA SER A 752 -65.61 49.14 17.11
C SER A 752 -65.24 48.24 18.32
N SER A 753 -64.43 48.81 19.22
CA SER A 753 -64.61 48.85 20.69
C SER A 753 -64.66 47.59 21.58
N SER A 754 -63.76 47.63 22.58
CA SER A 754 -63.87 47.15 23.98
C SER A 754 -63.55 45.68 24.34
N ALA A 755 -62.30 45.43 24.75
CA ALA A 755 -61.93 44.51 25.84
C ALA A 755 -60.41 44.62 26.16
N THR A 756 -59.96 45.77 26.66
CA THR A 756 -58.62 45.94 27.26
C THR A 756 -58.76 45.91 28.78
N GLY A 757 -58.16 44.93 29.45
CA GLY A 757 -58.13 44.89 30.92
C GLY A 757 -57.51 43.65 31.58
N SER A 758 -56.77 42.80 30.88
CA SER A 758 -56.21 41.57 31.51
C SER A 758 -54.79 41.20 31.08
N MET A 759 -54.14 41.94 30.17
CA MET A 759 -52.77 41.62 29.74
C MET A 759 -51.68 42.39 30.48
N ASP A 760 -51.98 43.55 31.09
CA ASP A 760 -50.94 44.40 31.68
C ASP A 760 -50.46 43.93 33.06
N ASP A 761 -51.24 43.10 33.77
CA ASP A 761 -50.88 42.61 35.11
C ASP A 761 -49.83 41.47 35.09
N GLU A 762 -49.79 40.65 34.03
CA GLU A 762 -48.78 39.57 33.90
C GLU A 762 -47.39 40.13 33.54
N HIS A 763 -47.35 41.22 32.77
CA HIS A 763 -46.10 41.90 32.41
C HIS A 763 -45.47 42.64 33.60
N ALA A 764 -46.27 43.16 34.54
CA ALA A 764 -45.77 43.79 35.77
C ALA A 764 -45.17 42.77 36.76
N LEU A 765 -45.78 41.58 36.89
CA LEU A 765 -45.30 40.51 37.77
C LEU A 765 -43.96 39.91 37.30
N ILE A 766 -43.74 39.83 35.98
CA ILE A 766 -42.48 39.34 35.39
C ILE A 766 -41.35 40.36 35.61
N LEU A 767 -41.63 41.67 35.52
CA LEU A 767 -40.64 42.72 35.79
C LEU A 767 -40.22 42.77 37.27
N GLN A 768 -41.16 42.52 38.19
CA GLN A 768 -40.88 42.46 39.62
C GLN A 768 -40.08 41.20 40.01
N TYR A 769 -40.30 40.07 39.33
CA TYR A 769 -39.54 38.84 39.53
C TYR A 769 -38.08 38.97 39.04
N VAL A 770 -37.86 39.66 37.92
CA VAL A 770 -36.52 39.91 37.35
C VAL A 770 -35.69 40.87 38.23
N GLN A 771 -36.32 41.85 38.89
CA GLN A 771 -35.61 42.74 39.84
C GLN A 771 -35.22 42.04 41.15
N THR A 772 -35.90 40.96 41.54
CA THR A 772 -35.66 40.27 42.81
C THR A 772 -34.52 39.23 42.72
N LEU A 773 -34.10 38.85 41.50
CA LEU A 773 -33.03 37.86 41.25
C LEU A 773 -31.66 38.49 40.91
N GLY A 774 -31.55 39.82 40.89
CA GLY A 774 -30.35 40.56 40.47
C GLY A 774 -29.41 41.03 41.58
N GLY A 775 -29.22 40.24 42.65
CA GLY A 775 -28.26 40.53 43.72
C GLY A 775 -26.92 39.81 43.51
N GLU A 776 -25.87 40.60 43.24
CA GLU A 776 -24.42 40.29 43.35
C GLU A 776 -23.72 39.46 42.25
N GLY A 777 -23.02 40.18 41.35
CA GLY A 777 -21.61 39.91 41.00
C GLY A 777 -21.26 38.98 39.81
N SER A 778 -21.21 39.51 38.57
CA SER A 778 -20.21 39.17 37.52
C SER A 778 -20.51 39.93 36.20
N PRO A 779 -19.55 40.63 35.56
CA PRO A 779 -19.80 41.41 34.35
C PRO A 779 -19.44 40.63 33.09
N TYR A 780 -20.27 39.67 32.65
CA TYR A 780 -20.43 39.25 31.25
C TYR A 780 -21.45 38.11 31.20
N SER A 781 -22.71 38.41 30.83
CA SER A 781 -23.68 37.50 30.18
C SER A 781 -25.07 38.13 30.28
N GLN A 782 -25.46 38.85 29.23
CA GLN A 782 -26.85 39.25 29.01
C GLN A 782 -27.59 38.03 28.44
N PRO A 783 -28.80 37.64 28.91
CA PRO A 783 -29.51 36.50 28.34
C PRO A 783 -29.98 36.86 26.93
N GLN A 784 -29.38 36.24 25.92
CA GLN A 784 -29.77 36.40 24.52
C GLN A 784 -31.12 35.71 24.28
N SER A 785 -32.03 36.40 23.59
CA SER A 785 -33.32 35.81 23.22
C SER A 785 -33.12 34.63 22.27
N PRO A 786 -34.03 33.63 22.24
CA PRO A 786 -33.92 32.48 21.34
C PRO A 786 -33.71 32.83 19.86
N ALA A 787 -34.22 33.99 19.41
CA ALA A 787 -34.02 34.49 18.05
C ALA A 787 -32.58 34.99 17.78
N GLN A 788 -31.92 35.56 18.79
CA GLN A 788 -30.53 36.01 18.67
C GLN A 788 -29.55 34.84 18.70
N ILE A 789 -29.86 33.77 19.44
CA ILE A 789 -29.09 32.53 19.47
C ILE A 789 -29.18 31.83 18.11
N LEU A 790 -30.38 31.69 17.54
CA LEU A 790 -30.55 31.12 16.20
C LEU A 790 -29.78 31.90 15.14
N GLN A 791 -29.86 33.24 15.16
CA GLN A 791 -29.11 34.07 14.21
C GLN A 791 -27.59 34.03 14.42
N ALA A 792 -27.12 33.76 15.63
CA ALA A 792 -25.70 33.59 15.93
C ALA A 792 -25.19 32.25 15.41
N VAL A 793 -25.93 31.17 15.66
CA VAL A 793 -25.62 29.82 15.16
C VAL A 793 -25.68 29.78 13.62
N GLU A 794 -26.72 30.36 13.00
CA GLU A 794 -26.80 30.44 11.53
C GLU A 794 -25.65 31.25 10.91
N ARG A 795 -25.17 32.31 11.57
CA ARG A 795 -23.99 33.07 11.10
C ARG A 795 -22.69 32.28 11.24
N GLU A 796 -22.55 31.52 12.31
CA GLU A 796 -21.37 30.69 12.56
C GLU A 796 -21.30 29.51 11.59
N GLU A 797 -22.41 28.78 11.40
CA GLU A 797 -22.53 27.70 10.42
C GLU A 797 -22.32 28.20 8.98
N ARG A 798 -22.84 29.39 8.64
CA ARG A 798 -22.60 30.02 7.34
C ARG A 798 -21.13 30.38 7.13
N GLY A 799 -20.47 30.90 8.16
CA GLY A 799 -19.04 31.21 8.12
C GLY A 799 -18.15 29.97 8.03
N GLU A 800 -18.58 28.83 8.60
CA GLU A 800 -17.92 27.54 8.41
C GLU A 800 -18.08 26.99 6.99
N LEU A 801 -19.29 27.07 6.44
CA LEU A 801 -19.56 26.66 5.07
C LEU A 801 -18.77 27.48 4.06
N GLU A 802 -18.71 28.81 4.22
CA GLU A 802 -17.91 29.70 3.37
C GLU A 802 -16.41 29.38 3.43
N ARG A 803 -15.88 29.02 4.62
CA ARG A 803 -14.48 28.57 4.77
C ARG A 803 -14.21 27.23 4.08
N ILE A 804 -15.14 26.28 4.17
CA ILE A 804 -15.01 24.97 3.52
C ILE A 804 -15.04 25.13 2.00
N ILE A 805 -15.95 25.96 1.47
CA ILE A 805 -16.04 26.26 0.04
C ILE A 805 -14.74 26.90 -0.46
N ALA A 806 -14.24 27.93 0.23
CA ALA A 806 -12.99 28.59 -0.15
C ALA A 806 -11.78 27.63 -0.17
N ARG A 807 -11.72 26.69 0.77
CA ARG A 807 -10.69 25.65 0.81
C ARG A 807 -10.82 24.68 -0.36
N LEU A 808 -12.04 24.22 -0.65
CA LEU A 808 -12.29 23.30 -1.77
C LEU A 808 -11.98 23.95 -3.12
N GLU A 809 -12.27 25.25 -3.27
CA GLU A 809 -11.91 26.01 -4.47
C GLU A 809 -10.38 26.16 -4.64
N GLU A 810 -9.64 26.33 -3.54
CA GLU A 810 -8.16 26.38 -3.58
C GLU A 810 -7.56 25.00 -3.92
N GLU A 811 -8.11 23.92 -3.35
CA GLU A 811 -7.73 22.55 -3.69
C GLU A 811 -8.04 22.25 -5.17
N GLN A 812 -9.18 22.71 -5.69
CA GLN A 812 -9.53 22.57 -7.10
C GLN A 812 -8.57 23.34 -8.04
N ARG A 813 -8.19 24.57 -7.68
CA ARG A 813 -7.17 25.34 -8.42
C ARG A 813 -5.81 24.63 -8.42
N THR A 814 -5.46 23.98 -7.33
CA THR A 814 -4.19 23.28 -7.18
C THR A 814 -4.14 21.99 -8.00
N LEU A 815 -5.19 21.19 -7.94
CA LEU A 815 -5.34 19.98 -8.76
C LEU A 815 -5.38 20.31 -10.26
N GLN A 816 -5.97 21.44 -10.66
CA GLN A 816 -5.93 21.90 -12.05
C GLN A 816 -4.51 22.26 -12.52
N ARG A 817 -3.72 22.94 -11.67
CA ARG A 817 -2.31 23.23 -11.97
C ARG A 817 -1.48 21.95 -12.10
N GLU A 818 -1.66 20.99 -11.19
CA GLU A 818 -0.97 19.69 -11.26
C GLU A 818 -1.36 18.91 -12.51
N TYR A 819 -2.64 18.95 -12.89
CA TYR A 819 -3.12 18.32 -14.12
C TYR A 819 -2.49 18.94 -15.38
N GLU A 820 -2.39 20.28 -15.45
CA GLU A 820 -1.72 20.97 -16.55
C GLU A 820 -0.23 20.65 -16.61
N GLN A 821 0.43 20.57 -15.45
CA GLN A 821 1.85 20.21 -15.36
C GLN A 821 2.12 18.76 -15.78
N LEU A 822 1.25 17.82 -15.40
CA LEU A 822 1.30 16.43 -15.85
C LEU A 822 1.01 16.29 -17.34
N LYS A 823 0.13 17.13 -17.90
CA LYS A 823 -0.18 17.18 -19.32
C LYS A 823 0.99 17.72 -20.15
N GLU A 824 1.70 18.74 -19.67
CA GLU A 824 2.91 19.25 -20.32
C GLU A 824 4.07 18.24 -20.27
N GLN A 825 4.25 17.51 -19.16
CA GLN A 825 5.22 16.43 -19.05
C GLN A 825 4.94 15.27 -20.03
N HIS A 826 3.66 14.97 -20.30
CA HIS A 826 3.28 13.97 -21.30
C HIS A 826 3.34 14.51 -22.75
N GLY A 827 3.11 15.82 -22.96
CA GLY A 827 3.23 16.46 -24.26
C GLY A 827 4.68 16.56 -24.78
N GLN A 828 5.67 16.68 -23.90
CA GLN A 828 7.09 16.72 -24.28
C GLN A 828 7.67 15.35 -24.68
N ARG A 829 6.97 14.24 -24.40
CA ARG A 829 7.41 12.88 -24.78
C ARG A 829 6.93 12.42 -26.15
N GLY A 830 6.14 13.25 -26.85
CA GLY A 830 5.50 12.92 -28.13
C GLY A 830 5.86 13.84 -29.28
N ALA A 831 7.12 13.81 -29.75
CA ALA A 831 7.49 14.28 -31.09
C ALA A 831 8.79 13.60 -31.58
N PRO A 832 8.75 12.71 -32.60
CA PRO A 832 9.93 12.28 -33.32
C PRO A 832 10.15 13.18 -34.55
N ALA A 833 11.33 13.80 -34.63
CA ALA A 833 11.87 14.32 -35.88
C ALA A 833 12.29 13.16 -36.80
N ALA A 834 12.01 13.33 -38.08
CA ALA A 834 12.10 12.34 -39.16
C ALA A 834 13.51 11.78 -39.42
N SER A 835 13.59 10.47 -39.72
CA SER A 835 14.34 9.86 -40.85
C SER A 835 14.31 8.31 -40.82
N PRO A 836 14.47 7.63 -41.98
CA PRO A 836 13.66 6.44 -42.33
C PRO A 836 14.38 5.06 -42.42
N TRP A 837 13.56 3.99 -42.25
CA TRP A 837 13.73 2.57 -42.67
C TRP A 837 14.73 1.75 -41.82
N GLU A 838 14.52 0.49 -41.42
CA GLU A 838 13.64 -0.60 -41.85
C GLU A 838 13.60 -1.72 -40.78
N SER A 839 12.48 -2.45 -40.73
CA SER A 839 12.29 -3.87 -40.34
C SER A 839 12.20 -4.37 -38.88
N GLU A 840 11.07 -5.08 -38.69
CA GLU A 840 10.73 -6.19 -37.77
C GLU A 840 10.14 -5.92 -36.36
N GLY A 841 8.80 -6.12 -36.30
CA GLY A 841 8.07 -6.80 -35.23
C GLY A 841 7.69 -5.98 -33.98
N LEU A 842 6.39 -5.96 -33.63
CA LEU A 842 5.86 -6.33 -32.30
C LEU A 842 4.38 -5.89 -32.10
N SER A 843 3.61 -6.86 -31.59
CA SER A 843 2.39 -6.80 -30.76
C SER A 843 1.69 -5.46 -30.53
N ALA A 844 0.43 -5.39 -30.98
CA ALA A 844 -0.57 -4.42 -30.53
C ALA A 844 -0.86 -4.59 -29.03
N HIS A 845 -0.76 -3.50 -28.26
CA HIS A 845 -1.28 -3.38 -26.89
C HIS A 845 -2.76 -2.97 -26.92
N PRO A 846 -3.71 -3.77 -26.38
CA PRO A 846 -5.14 -3.43 -26.35
C PRO A 846 -5.54 -2.41 -25.26
N ASP A 847 -4.74 -2.22 -24.20
CA ASP A 847 -5.16 -1.49 -23.00
C ASP A 847 -5.31 0.04 -23.16
N GLU A 848 -4.57 0.66 -24.08
CA GLU A 848 -4.51 2.13 -24.15
C GLU A 848 -5.78 2.73 -24.77
N ALA A 849 -6.41 2.00 -25.70
CA ALA A 849 -7.65 2.40 -26.34
C ALA A 849 -8.86 2.32 -25.38
N ASP A 850 -8.87 1.31 -24.51
CA ASP A 850 -9.92 1.10 -23.52
C ASP A 850 -9.84 2.13 -22.38
N LEU A 851 -8.63 2.46 -21.92
CA LEU A 851 -8.41 3.54 -20.94
C LEU A 851 -8.79 4.92 -21.49
N LEU A 852 -8.55 5.19 -22.78
CA LEU A 852 -8.98 6.41 -23.44
C LEU A 852 -10.51 6.47 -23.62
N ALA A 853 -11.16 5.34 -23.89
CA ALA A 853 -12.61 5.23 -23.98
C ALA A 853 -13.27 5.46 -22.60
N GLU A 854 -12.71 4.88 -21.54
CA GLU A 854 -13.17 5.06 -20.17
C GLU A 854 -12.99 6.51 -19.70
N ALA A 855 -11.83 7.13 -19.98
CA ALA A 855 -11.59 8.54 -19.68
C ALA A 855 -12.58 9.46 -20.41
N LYS A 856 -13.00 9.10 -21.63
CA LYS A 856 -13.99 9.87 -22.40
C LYS A 856 -15.40 9.73 -21.82
N LEU A 857 -15.78 8.52 -21.38
CA LEU A 857 -17.04 8.27 -20.68
C LEU A 857 -17.12 9.03 -19.35
N LEU A 858 -16.03 9.05 -18.58
CA LEU A 858 -15.96 9.80 -17.32
C LEU A 858 -16.07 11.32 -17.51
N ARG A 859 -15.46 11.88 -18.56
CA ARG A 859 -15.63 13.30 -18.93
C ARG A 859 -17.08 13.61 -19.33
N GLN A 860 -17.74 12.70 -20.04
CA GLN A 860 -19.15 12.87 -20.41
C GLN A 860 -20.06 12.78 -19.19
N HIS A 861 -19.76 11.89 -18.24
CA HIS A 861 -20.50 11.79 -16.98
C HIS A 861 -20.32 13.03 -16.10
N LYS A 862 -19.10 13.57 -16.01
CA LYS A 862 -18.79 14.83 -15.35
C LYS A 862 -19.59 16.00 -15.95
N GLY A 863 -19.58 16.17 -17.27
CA GLY A 863 -20.35 17.24 -17.92
C GLY A 863 -21.87 17.12 -17.68
N ARG A 864 -22.41 15.91 -17.57
CA ARG A 864 -23.82 15.69 -17.21
C ARG A 864 -24.12 16.04 -15.75
N LEU A 865 -23.19 15.77 -14.83
CA LEU A 865 -23.32 16.12 -13.42
C LEU A 865 -23.23 17.63 -13.22
N GLU A 866 -22.31 18.31 -13.90
CA GLU A 866 -22.18 19.77 -13.88
C GLU A 866 -23.45 20.44 -14.43
N ALA A 867 -24.02 19.92 -15.51
CA ALA A 867 -25.31 20.41 -16.03
C ALA A 867 -26.46 20.21 -15.03
N ARG A 868 -26.51 19.09 -14.31
CA ARG A 868 -27.50 18.84 -13.25
C ARG A 868 -27.30 19.75 -12.04
N MET A 869 -26.05 19.99 -11.65
CA MET A 869 -25.69 20.92 -10.57
C MET A 869 -26.16 22.33 -10.91
N HIS A 870 -25.92 22.79 -12.14
CA HIS A 870 -26.37 24.11 -12.60
C HIS A 870 -27.90 24.24 -12.59
N ILE A 871 -28.65 23.19 -12.96
CA ILE A 871 -30.12 23.20 -12.88
C ILE A 871 -30.59 23.29 -11.42
N LEU A 872 -29.93 22.56 -10.51
CA LEU A 872 -30.26 22.59 -9.09
C LEU A 872 -29.93 23.95 -8.46
N GLU A 873 -28.82 24.57 -8.83
CA GLU A 873 -28.46 25.93 -8.40
C GLU A 873 -29.47 26.98 -8.90
N GLU A 874 -29.94 26.87 -10.14
CA GLU A 874 -30.98 27.74 -10.69
C GLU A 874 -32.31 27.57 -9.94
N HIS A 875 -32.68 26.32 -9.63
CA HIS A 875 -33.88 26.03 -8.85
C HIS A 875 -33.77 26.54 -7.41
N ASN A 876 -32.57 26.45 -6.81
CA ASN A 876 -32.32 26.98 -5.47
C ASN A 876 -32.39 28.52 -5.46
N LYS A 877 -31.81 29.20 -6.45
CA LYS A 877 -31.97 30.66 -6.65
C LYS A 877 -33.43 31.06 -6.84
N GLN A 878 -34.21 30.28 -7.58
CA GLN A 878 -35.65 30.51 -7.72
C GLN A 878 -36.37 30.41 -6.37
N LEU A 879 -36.09 29.36 -5.59
CA LEU A 879 -36.65 29.17 -4.26
C LEU A 879 -36.25 30.30 -3.30
N GLU A 880 -35.00 30.75 -3.34
CA GLU A 880 -34.52 31.90 -2.57
C GLU A 880 -35.22 33.20 -2.98
N SER A 881 -35.46 33.41 -4.28
CA SER A 881 -36.22 34.57 -4.75
C SER A 881 -37.69 34.53 -4.30
N GLN A 882 -38.30 33.34 -4.25
CA GLN A 882 -39.65 33.14 -3.75
C GLN A 882 -39.72 33.39 -2.24
N LEU A 883 -38.74 32.89 -1.49
CA LEU A 883 -38.57 33.17 -0.06
C LEU A 883 -38.36 34.66 0.20
N HIS A 884 -37.58 35.36 -0.64
CA HIS A 884 -37.34 36.79 -0.51
C HIS A 884 -38.62 37.60 -0.80
N ARG A 885 -39.40 37.24 -1.83
CA ARG A 885 -40.71 37.84 -2.10
C ARG A 885 -41.69 37.60 -0.96
N LEU A 886 -41.74 36.38 -0.42
CA LEU A 886 -42.57 36.06 0.75
C LEU A 886 -42.15 36.87 1.98
N ARG A 887 -40.84 37.06 2.21
CA ARG A 887 -40.32 37.90 3.29
C ARG A 887 -40.63 39.39 3.10
N GLN A 888 -40.59 39.90 1.87
CA GLN A 888 -40.99 41.28 1.55
C GLN A 888 -42.50 41.49 1.73
N LEU A 889 -43.31 40.52 1.32
CA LEU A 889 -44.76 40.55 1.56
C LEU A 889 -45.08 40.47 3.06
N LEU A 890 -44.29 39.72 3.84
CA LEU A 890 -44.42 39.69 5.31
C LEU A 890 -44.01 41.01 5.97
N HIS A 891 -43.00 41.72 5.44
CA HIS A 891 -42.57 43.03 5.96
C HIS A 891 -43.48 44.20 5.54
N GLN A 892 -44.31 44.05 4.50
CA GLN A 892 -45.30 45.06 4.10
C GLN A 892 -46.63 44.94 4.87
N VAL A 893 -46.80 43.90 5.70
CA VAL A 893 -48.02 43.64 6.50
C VAL A 893 -47.81 43.93 8.01
N THR A 894 -46.64 44.41 8.40
CA THR A 894 -46.38 45.12 9.67
C THR A 894 -46.21 46.60 9.41
#